data_AF-A0A166IPK0-F1
#
_entry.id   AF-A0A166IPK0-F1
#
_cell.length_a   1.000
_cell.length_b   1.000
_cell.length_c   1.000
_cell.angle_alpha   90.00
_cell.angle_beta   90.00
_cell.angle_gamma   90.00
#
_symmetry.space_group_name_H-M   'P 1'
#
loop_
_entity.id
_entity.type
_entity.pdbx_description
1 polymer ?
#
loop_
_entity_poly.entity_id
_entity_poly.type
_entity_poly.pdbx_seq_one_letter_code
_entity_poly.pdbx_strand_id
1 'polypeptide(L)'
;MPDLIAEDAPAWGDKSTFPWTPLTGFDSTVNIDGRDDEEEMKWWNSDVRERKKRPGPGMLPPLLAQEVRNANPSLHAVNATVPPIANRQASSPSSPPSVSPPIGSSHATSPPTFEDIQKASPHPNAYFCPEHYSWVVVSWKSSQLTPQVIPSFKGTLPDQDRRRTRPSCLDDPHKPNRTHHFHHYPQAVSSTTLHPPITLFRGKTRSSSPAITKSRGDTAASSPSPVEETQAAPSNVLLDLYVCCQCSFSALVSGAIQGVIPPKHVESLTRLRRETPLPNINGQTSVVMAWEVILRIIENNLWKGEVRRVSTTGKAFQKLGWNSTVMRIFDSLGYDLPDPKSEDSTIGPPDLDPSNPGASENKAKLLRAWLEIGAYLSDYRQRHVNELRGHTPYSTAVQISDADPKIRKAIGAHQDQIPQGASGLESVVTAMSAQFKELGMAYSTFSPELLEFAYRSQCRCDPAKTPVYFGHLTHITTFIANIQPTQGTALENLVALETSRGRWGPDAIRTSYTALGFGAQHVLRVDWNEEIDDDFTFNAWKDAVRRTWVDSTSSSQKRRDLNEALRILAESRGSSKLLSLLDQHKGDMDPDQAYRTIDVPQQTEDGMLLMVFQMRVDEMPSQVESMRQALAVIADQRDSKRIRTYLETGSDPGDISHDLPPEWPRGLNQLGNTCYLNSLLQYFYTIKDLREAIVPLKAMENEKWSDDDLKRHRVGGRMVTRREIMRSRKFVSQLSSLFTDLECSTVPSVTPSLELAKLALVTSKDEEEDEHDLSKSGTESSNSTDATLVDEPLPVSGSVLPLSILGKRPREGESAATQTPKISGTPESIVKDSQEGPQGTADAEMHDGTTDNSRSKPPPLPPRRKTEPKSDSLMMFGKQHDVAECMDNCLFQIEAALLRSDDDAEVGGASQKSLVKRLFYGKIRQRITPPVSDRPVRSTTHERDDFFSHLPVNVSEEGFDLYDGLSGYFDDSVEFQGHKAKMEVTLLDLPPVLQIQLQRVQFNRVLQQAYKSQEYVKFEENLYVDRFLESANPSKKQRSKVIQSELSRCRDRIYALVKDEQAPFAEHLDVTSKFLIKHSFLDTTQELSEFLSQEREAVTAELGKLREEIKRHKEDLEALWADERSAAYELTSVFIHRGSSPSWGHYFFYARCLPDRPDSWFKMNDSEVTMVSKDEVLADSTGSTANPYLLVYARKDAQVIQTAKRDPVSDEKS
;
A
#
# COMPACT_ATOMS: atom_id res chain seq x y z
N MET A 1 -49.97 35.09 28.17
CA MET A 1 -50.93 35.80 27.30
C MET A 1 -50.18 36.25 26.06
N PRO A 2 -50.72 35.97 24.86
CA PRO A 2 -50.55 34.61 24.33
C PRO A 2 -50.30 34.55 22.80
N ASP A 3 -50.21 33.31 22.28
CA ASP A 3 -50.51 32.88 20.90
C ASP A 3 -49.57 33.34 19.76
N LEU A 4 -49.24 32.57 18.71
CA LEU A 4 -49.39 31.13 18.33
C LEU A 4 -48.21 30.84 17.32
N ILE A 5 -47.97 29.70 16.63
CA ILE A 5 -48.75 28.51 16.26
C ILE A 5 -47.81 27.26 16.08
N ALA A 6 -48.38 26.12 15.70
CA ALA A 6 -47.80 24.79 15.40
C ALA A 6 -47.22 24.68 13.94
N GLU A 7 -46.77 23.56 13.34
CA GLU A 7 -46.17 22.26 13.75
C GLU A 7 -45.54 21.58 12.48
N ASP A 8 -44.66 20.59 12.69
CA ASP A 8 -44.25 19.51 11.76
C ASP A 8 -43.61 19.81 10.38
N ALA A 9 -43.18 18.71 9.72
CA ALA A 9 -42.08 18.60 8.75
C ALA A 9 -42.40 17.52 7.67
N PRO A 10 -41.48 17.06 6.78
CA PRO A 10 -40.11 17.50 6.50
C PRO A 10 -39.78 17.73 5.00
N ALA A 11 -38.61 18.30 4.73
CA ALA A 11 -37.95 18.23 3.42
C ALA A 11 -36.45 17.99 3.58
N TRP A 12 -35.87 17.10 2.77
CA TRP A 12 -34.44 16.77 2.79
C TRP A 12 -33.65 17.68 1.83
N GLY A 13 -32.43 18.06 2.24
CA GLY A 13 -31.38 18.48 1.31
C GLY A 13 -30.65 19.78 1.62
N ASP A 14 -29.69 19.76 2.56
CA ASP A 14 -28.49 20.61 2.46
C ASP A 14 -27.25 19.93 3.08
N LYS A 15 -26.06 20.26 2.58
CA LYS A 15 -24.77 19.63 2.93
C LYS A 15 -24.08 20.35 4.10
N SER A 16 -24.59 20.17 5.31
CA SER A 16 -24.09 20.88 6.51
C SER A 16 -23.82 19.99 7.75
N THR A 17 -23.72 18.67 7.59
CA THR A 17 -23.59 17.72 8.71
C THR A 17 -22.39 16.75 8.61
N PHE A 18 -21.22 17.26 8.98
CA PHE A 18 -20.43 16.57 10.00
C PHE A 18 -20.20 17.56 11.15
N PRO A 19 -20.99 17.50 12.24
CA PRO A 19 -20.69 18.30 13.41
C PRO A 19 -19.37 17.81 14.01
N TRP A 20 -18.33 18.65 13.98
CA TRP A 20 -17.13 18.46 14.79
C TRP A 20 -17.47 18.74 16.26
N THR A 21 -18.22 17.83 16.89
CA THR A 21 -18.15 17.68 18.34
C THR A 21 -16.71 17.32 18.70
N PRO A 22 -16.02 18.11 19.54
CA PRO A 22 -14.70 17.71 20.01
C PRO A 22 -14.88 16.45 20.85
N LEU A 23 -14.30 15.34 20.41
CA LEU A 23 -14.20 14.13 21.21
C LEU A 23 -13.30 14.43 22.42
N THR A 24 -13.92 14.77 23.54
CA THR A 24 -13.28 15.02 24.83
C THR A 24 -12.78 13.70 25.42
N GLY A 25 -11.71 13.16 24.80
CA GLY A 25 -11.13 11.86 25.09
C GLY A 25 -9.59 11.85 25.17
N PHE A 26 -8.95 13.01 25.01
CA PHE A 26 -7.56 13.25 25.39
C PHE A 26 -7.44 14.65 26.01
N ASP A 27 -6.79 14.74 27.17
CA ASP A 27 -6.40 16.04 27.73
C ASP A 27 -5.20 16.55 26.93
N SER A 28 -5.47 17.37 25.91
CA SER A 28 -4.47 17.78 24.92
C SER A 28 -3.48 18.77 25.55
N THR A 29 -2.37 18.24 26.05
CA THR A 29 -1.38 18.99 26.84
C THR A 29 -0.70 20.13 26.05
N VAL A 30 -0.82 20.20 24.71
CA VAL A 30 -0.16 21.22 23.87
C VAL A 30 -1.14 22.14 23.13
N ASN A 31 -1.76 23.07 23.86
CA ASN A 31 -2.55 24.17 23.29
C ASN A 31 -1.65 25.38 22.92
N ILE A 32 -1.63 25.76 21.64
CA ILE A 32 -0.85 26.89 21.10
C ILE A 32 -1.81 27.89 20.45
N ASP A 33 -1.74 29.15 20.90
CA ASP A 33 -2.72 30.18 20.55
C ASP A 33 -2.60 30.78 19.14
N GLY A 34 -3.76 31.15 18.58
CA GLY A 34 -3.91 31.75 17.26
C GLY A 34 -3.29 30.93 16.13
N ARG A 35 -3.49 29.61 16.19
CA ARG A 35 -3.85 28.80 15.02
C ARG A 35 -5.23 29.27 14.53
N ASP A 36 -5.55 29.04 13.26
CA ASP A 36 -6.71 29.61 12.58
C ASP A 36 -7.25 28.56 11.62
N ASP A 37 -8.54 28.22 11.68
CA ASP A 37 -9.06 27.02 11.03
C ASP A 37 -8.97 27.07 9.50
N GLU A 38 -9.00 28.27 8.90
CA GLU A 38 -8.75 28.43 7.46
C GLU A 38 -7.28 28.14 7.12
N GLU A 39 -6.32 28.63 7.91
CA GLU A 39 -4.91 28.29 7.74
C GLU A 39 -4.61 26.83 8.05
N GLU A 40 -5.26 26.21 9.03
CA GLU A 40 -5.02 24.81 9.36
C GLU A 40 -5.51 23.87 8.26
N MET A 41 -6.66 24.16 7.64
CA MET A 41 -7.21 23.37 6.52
C MET A 41 -6.56 23.71 5.17
N LYS A 42 -6.23 25.00 4.91
CA LYS A 42 -5.72 25.48 3.61
C LYS A 42 -4.26 25.95 3.68
N TRP A 43 -3.48 25.42 4.60
CA TRP A 43 -2.04 25.64 4.80
C TRP A 43 -1.21 25.61 3.50
N TRP A 44 -1.59 24.76 2.55
CA TRP A 44 -0.95 24.62 1.23
C TRP A 44 -1.23 25.80 0.28
N ASN A 45 -2.31 26.55 0.48
CA ASN A 45 -2.75 27.60 -0.43
C ASN A 45 -1.82 28.83 -0.34
N SER A 46 -1.41 29.39 -1.48
CA SER A 46 -0.55 30.58 -1.57
C SER A 46 -1.20 31.82 -0.94
N ASP A 47 -2.45 32.05 -1.29
CA ASP A 47 -3.16 33.31 -1.05
C ASP A 47 -3.54 33.43 0.42
N VAL A 48 -3.93 32.32 1.05
CA VAL A 48 -4.12 32.22 2.51
C VAL A 48 -2.82 32.60 3.23
N ARG A 49 -1.67 32.07 2.81
CA ARG A 49 -0.36 32.38 3.39
C ARG A 49 0.04 33.85 3.19
N GLU A 50 -0.18 34.41 2.00
CA GLU A 50 0.13 35.82 1.70
C GLU A 50 -0.78 36.80 2.48
N ARG A 51 -2.06 36.48 2.67
CA ARG A 51 -2.98 37.28 3.49
C ARG A 51 -2.56 37.29 4.97
N LYS A 52 -2.18 36.13 5.52
CA LYS A 52 -1.98 35.93 6.96
C LYS A 52 -0.56 36.28 7.44
N LYS A 53 0.43 36.37 6.53
CA LYS A 53 1.78 36.92 6.77
C LYS A 53 2.46 36.36 8.03
N ARG A 54 2.60 35.04 8.08
CA ARG A 54 3.33 34.34 9.14
C ARG A 54 4.85 34.60 9.02
N PRO A 55 5.62 34.58 10.12
CA PRO A 55 7.02 35.02 10.16
C PRO A 55 8.04 34.06 9.50
N GLY A 56 7.63 32.85 9.11
CA GLY A 56 8.54 31.80 8.65
C GLY A 56 9.08 30.95 9.81
N PRO A 57 10.13 30.14 9.57
CA PRO A 57 10.62 29.14 10.53
C PRO A 57 11.12 29.78 11.82
N GLY A 58 10.98 29.05 12.92
CA GLY A 58 11.48 29.44 14.24
C GLY A 58 12.30 28.35 14.92
N MET A 59 12.64 28.61 16.19
CA MET A 59 13.49 27.77 17.02
C MET A 59 13.15 27.91 18.51
N LEU A 60 13.43 26.85 19.28
CA LEU A 60 13.33 26.81 20.73
C LEU A 60 14.62 27.34 21.40
N PRO A 61 14.56 27.78 22.68
CA PRO A 61 15.71 28.36 23.37
C PRO A 61 16.98 27.48 23.40
N PRO A 62 16.91 26.13 23.53
CA PRO A 62 18.09 25.28 23.52
C PRO A 62 18.86 25.31 22.19
N LEU A 63 18.14 25.39 21.06
CA LEU A 63 18.75 25.52 19.74
C LEU A 63 19.37 26.92 19.56
N LEU A 64 18.68 27.98 20.00
CA LEU A 64 19.24 29.33 20.03
C LEU A 64 20.53 29.42 20.87
N ALA A 65 20.54 28.80 22.06
CA ALA A 65 21.75 28.70 22.89
C ALA A 65 22.88 27.96 22.17
N GLN A 66 22.56 26.88 21.46
CA GLN A 66 23.52 26.11 20.69
C GLN A 66 24.08 26.91 19.50
N GLU A 67 23.27 27.69 18.77
CA GLU A 67 23.76 28.50 17.66
C GLU A 67 24.65 29.67 18.12
N VAL A 68 24.26 30.38 19.19
CA VAL A 68 25.08 31.45 19.79
C VAL A 68 26.44 30.91 20.26
N ARG A 69 26.46 29.69 20.84
CA ARG A 69 27.68 29.00 21.28
C ARG A 69 28.50 28.43 20.13
N ASN A 70 27.87 27.88 19.09
CA ASN A 70 28.58 27.39 17.91
C ASN A 70 29.30 28.52 17.16
N ALA A 71 28.71 29.73 17.15
CA ALA A 71 29.37 30.93 16.64
C ALA A 71 30.47 31.47 17.57
N ASN A 72 30.39 31.21 18.89
CA ASN A 72 31.28 31.74 19.92
C ASN A 72 31.46 30.71 21.06
N PRO A 73 32.42 29.75 20.96
CA PRO A 73 32.45 28.58 21.84
C PRO A 73 32.66 28.88 23.33
N SER A 74 33.35 29.98 23.60
CA SER A 74 33.68 30.51 24.93
C SER A 74 33.24 31.97 25.02
N LEU A 75 32.18 32.28 25.76
CA LEU A 75 31.73 33.65 26.04
C LEU A 75 31.84 33.94 27.53
N HIS A 76 32.60 34.99 27.88
CA HIS A 76 32.84 35.37 29.26
C HIS A 76 32.44 36.82 29.54
N ALA A 77 31.86 37.04 30.72
CA ALA A 77 31.76 38.39 31.28
C ALA A 77 33.14 38.78 31.85
N VAL A 78 33.64 39.95 31.45
CA VAL A 78 34.93 40.49 31.89
C VAL A 78 34.70 41.48 33.02
N ASN A 79 35.19 41.15 34.21
CA ASN A 79 35.11 42.02 35.39
C ASN A 79 36.52 42.53 35.72
N ALA A 80 36.68 43.82 35.97
CA ALA A 80 37.99 44.40 36.26
C ALA A 80 37.92 45.41 37.41
N THR A 81 38.94 45.37 38.27
CA THR A 81 39.14 46.34 39.36
C THR A 81 40.32 47.27 39.04
N VAL A 82 40.40 48.41 39.75
CA VAL A 82 41.56 49.30 39.67
C VAL A 82 42.77 48.56 40.30
N PRO A 83 43.89 48.37 39.58
CA PRO A 83 45.08 47.72 40.14
C PRO A 83 45.62 48.47 41.36
N PRO A 84 46.18 47.77 42.37
CA PRO A 84 46.77 48.41 43.53
C PRO A 84 48.00 49.23 43.13
N ILE A 85 47.84 50.56 43.06
CA ILE A 85 48.94 51.48 42.80
C ILE A 85 49.88 51.45 44.01
N ALA A 86 51.04 50.82 43.85
CA ALA A 86 52.09 50.83 44.85
C ALA A 86 52.63 52.27 44.98
N ASN A 87 52.16 52.99 46.00
CA ASN A 87 52.62 54.34 46.32
C ASN A 87 54.15 54.38 46.37
N ARG A 88 54.75 55.34 45.65
CA ARG A 88 56.14 55.72 45.93
C ARG A 88 56.20 56.13 47.40
N GLN A 89 57.17 55.59 48.12
CA GLN A 89 57.28 55.79 49.56
C GLN A 89 57.39 57.28 49.88
N ALA A 90 56.41 57.80 50.62
CA ALA A 90 56.56 59.09 51.28
C ALA A 90 57.57 58.91 52.42
N SER A 91 58.82 59.32 52.20
CA SER A 91 59.80 59.48 53.27
C SER A 91 59.30 60.55 54.25
N SER A 92 59.21 60.20 55.52
CA SER A 92 58.61 61.03 56.58
C SER A 92 59.22 62.44 56.66
N PRO A 93 58.42 63.48 56.96
CA PRO A 93 58.92 64.84 57.08
C PRO A 93 59.70 65.05 58.39
N SER A 94 60.84 65.73 58.31
CA SER A 94 61.58 66.24 59.48
C SER A 94 62.00 67.70 59.26
N SER A 95 61.23 68.61 59.83
CA SER A 95 61.48 70.05 60.00
C SER A 95 61.38 70.97 58.74
N PRO A 96 60.82 72.20 58.89
CA PRO A 96 60.79 73.28 57.88
C PRO A 96 62.12 74.10 57.93
N PRO A 97 62.50 74.96 56.94
CA PRO A 97 61.65 76.08 56.47
C PRO A 97 61.78 76.58 55.00
N SER A 98 60.75 77.34 54.58
CA SER A 98 60.75 78.54 53.71
C SER A 98 61.39 78.56 52.30
N VAL A 99 60.81 79.45 51.46
CA VAL A 99 61.27 79.96 50.14
C VAL A 99 60.70 79.23 48.91
N SER A 100 60.43 80.03 47.87
CA SER A 100 59.73 79.74 46.62
C SER A 100 60.56 78.91 45.61
N PRO A 101 59.94 78.36 44.53
CA PRO A 101 60.42 77.12 43.92
C PRO A 101 61.42 77.29 42.76
N PRO A 102 62.22 76.24 42.47
CA PRO A 102 62.76 75.99 41.14
C PRO A 102 61.69 75.35 40.24
N ILE A 103 61.57 75.85 39.01
CA ILE A 103 60.67 75.29 37.98
C ILE A 103 61.30 74.00 37.42
N GLY A 104 60.60 72.85 37.49
CA GLY A 104 61.12 71.63 36.88
C GLY A 104 60.31 70.33 37.08
N SER A 105 59.81 69.80 35.95
CA SER A 105 59.48 68.37 35.68
C SER A 105 58.17 67.75 36.20
N SER A 106 57.74 66.72 35.45
CA SER A 106 56.60 65.81 35.67
C SER A 106 55.20 66.44 35.79
N HIS A 107 54.59 66.72 34.63
CA HIS A 107 53.14 66.52 34.50
C HIS A 107 52.85 65.02 34.71
N ALA A 108 52.07 64.68 35.73
CA ALA A 108 51.66 63.31 36.00
C ALA A 108 50.25 63.09 35.44
N THR A 109 50.13 62.28 34.38
CA THR A 109 48.84 61.81 33.87
C THR A 109 48.09 61.08 34.99
N SER A 110 46.87 61.53 35.30
CA SER A 110 46.03 60.90 36.32
C SER A 110 45.70 59.44 35.92
N PRO A 111 45.84 58.46 36.82
CA PRO A 111 45.54 57.06 36.50
C PRO A 111 44.05 56.89 36.14
N PRO A 112 43.70 55.91 35.30
CA PRO A 112 42.32 55.62 34.94
C PRO A 112 41.40 55.40 36.16
N THR A 113 40.17 55.87 36.04
CA THR A 113 39.10 55.69 37.02
C THR A 113 38.35 54.37 36.79
N PHE A 114 37.52 53.97 37.75
CA PHE A 114 36.60 52.83 37.55
C PHE A 114 35.59 53.08 36.40
N GLU A 115 35.20 54.33 36.17
CA GLU A 115 34.34 54.72 35.05
C GLU A 115 35.07 54.57 33.70
N ASP A 116 36.37 54.90 33.63
CA ASP A 116 37.21 54.63 32.45
C ASP A 116 37.30 53.12 32.15
N ILE A 117 37.40 52.28 33.19
CA ILE A 117 37.40 50.81 33.04
C ILE A 117 36.06 50.33 32.47
N GLN A 118 34.93 50.80 33.00
CA GLN A 118 33.61 50.42 32.50
C GLN A 118 33.39 50.83 31.03
N LYS A 119 33.87 52.02 30.64
CA LYS A 119 33.81 52.55 29.26
C LYS A 119 34.75 51.84 28.27
N ALA A 120 35.66 50.98 28.74
CA ALA A 120 36.55 50.18 27.88
C ALA A 120 35.94 48.84 27.42
N SER A 121 34.71 48.50 27.87
CA SER A 121 33.86 47.52 27.18
C SER A 121 33.13 48.18 25.99
N PRO A 122 32.78 47.47 24.89
CA PRO A 122 32.06 48.08 23.77
C PRO A 122 30.64 48.51 24.16
N HIS A 123 30.08 47.80 25.13
CA HIS A 123 28.70 47.91 25.62
C HIS A 123 28.60 47.18 26.98
N PRO A 124 27.71 47.58 27.91
CA PRO A 124 27.54 46.87 29.19
C PRO A 124 27.13 45.40 29.05
N ASN A 125 26.40 45.05 27.99
CA ASN A 125 26.01 43.67 27.67
C ASN A 125 26.96 42.99 26.66
N ALA A 126 28.24 43.34 26.66
CA ALA A 126 29.25 42.71 25.82
C ALA A 126 30.03 41.62 26.58
N TYR A 127 30.23 40.50 25.91
CA TYR A 127 30.97 39.33 26.41
C TYR A 127 32.21 39.12 25.53
N PHE A 128 33.32 38.69 26.12
CA PHE A 128 34.56 38.43 25.40
C PHE A 128 34.68 36.96 25.02
N CYS A 129 35.18 36.69 23.82
CA CYS A 129 35.58 35.38 23.33
C CYS A 129 37.11 35.32 23.22
N PRO A 130 37.80 34.67 24.17
CA PRO A 130 39.26 34.53 24.15
C PRO A 130 39.78 33.77 22.93
N GLU A 131 39.01 32.82 22.41
CA GLU A 131 39.37 31.96 21.28
C GLU A 131 39.39 32.73 19.96
N HIS A 132 38.36 33.55 19.70
CA HIS A 132 38.27 34.42 18.52
C HIS A 132 38.93 35.80 18.73
N TYR A 133 39.41 36.10 19.94
CA TYR A 133 39.90 37.41 20.39
C TYR A 133 38.95 38.57 19.98
N SER A 134 37.66 38.37 20.25
CA SER A 134 36.58 39.25 19.82
C SER A 134 35.51 39.40 20.89
N TRP A 135 34.65 40.39 20.74
CA TRP A 135 33.54 40.67 21.65
C TRP A 135 32.19 40.50 20.95
N VAL A 136 31.20 40.07 21.71
CA VAL A 136 29.83 39.86 21.25
C VAL A 136 28.88 40.57 22.20
N VAL A 137 28.07 41.48 21.68
CA VAL A 137 26.98 42.08 22.45
C VAL A 137 25.81 41.12 22.42
N VAL A 138 25.37 40.62 23.58
CA VAL A 138 24.18 39.77 23.73
C VAL A 138 23.23 40.48 24.69
N SER A 139 22.19 41.11 24.17
CA SER A 139 21.32 42.03 24.91
C SER A 139 19.85 41.68 24.71
N TRP A 140 19.13 41.40 25.81
CA TRP A 140 17.74 40.95 25.79
C TRP A 140 16.82 41.89 26.57
N LYS A 141 15.54 41.94 26.17
CA LYS A 141 14.48 42.67 26.87
C LYS A 141 13.09 42.11 26.52
N SER A 142 12.17 42.17 27.48
CA SER A 142 10.74 42.20 27.15
C SER A 142 10.30 43.64 26.90
N SER A 143 9.58 43.89 25.82
CA SER A 143 9.01 45.19 25.51
C SER A 143 7.79 45.06 24.58
N GLN A 144 6.71 45.75 24.92
CA GLN A 144 5.50 45.88 24.09
C GLN A 144 5.72 46.77 22.85
N LEU A 145 6.87 47.45 22.77
CA LEU A 145 7.32 48.19 21.60
C LEU A 145 7.98 47.25 20.60
N THR A 146 7.58 47.35 19.34
CA THR A 146 8.16 46.61 18.22
C THR A 146 9.65 46.95 18.05
N PRO A 147 10.54 45.95 17.85
CA PRO A 147 11.94 46.22 17.53
C PRO A 147 12.08 47.09 16.28
N GLN A 148 12.90 48.14 16.35
CA GLN A 148 13.18 49.02 15.21
C GLN A 148 14.15 48.33 14.25
N VAL A 149 13.61 47.77 13.17
CA VAL A 149 14.39 47.18 12.07
C VAL A 149 14.86 48.25 11.07
N ILE A 150 15.95 47.95 10.36
CA ILE A 150 16.53 48.86 9.35
C ILE A 150 15.61 48.96 8.10
N PRO A 151 15.56 50.12 7.39
CA PRO A 151 14.68 50.30 6.23
C PRO A 151 14.92 49.37 5.03
N SER A 152 16.08 48.69 4.98
CA SER A 152 16.42 47.70 3.95
C SER A 152 15.99 46.27 4.28
N PHE A 153 15.43 46.03 5.47
CA PHE A 153 14.94 44.72 5.89
C PHE A 153 13.66 44.33 5.14
N LYS A 154 13.62 43.09 4.62
CA LYS A 154 12.52 42.57 3.78
C LYS A 154 11.76 41.38 4.41
N GLY A 155 11.97 41.09 5.70
CA GLY A 155 11.31 39.98 6.38
C GLY A 155 9.99 40.37 7.04
N THR A 156 9.16 39.37 7.34
CA THR A 156 7.90 39.53 8.06
C THR A 156 8.15 39.34 9.56
N LEU A 157 8.01 40.39 10.37
CA LEU A 157 8.07 40.26 11.83
C LEU A 157 6.82 39.53 12.38
N PRO A 158 6.89 38.85 13.53
CA PRO A 158 5.74 38.15 14.08
C PRO A 158 4.66 39.14 14.56
N ASP A 159 3.40 38.69 14.52
CA ASP A 159 2.19 39.35 15.05
C ASP A 159 2.45 40.16 16.34
N GLN A 160 2.39 41.48 16.24
CA GLN A 160 2.77 42.38 17.34
C GLN A 160 1.68 42.50 18.41
N ASP A 161 0.40 42.43 18.03
CA ASP A 161 -0.69 42.59 18.98
C ASP A 161 -0.88 41.33 19.83
N ARG A 162 -0.70 40.14 19.25
CA ARG A 162 -0.53 38.89 20.03
C ARG A 162 0.65 39.00 20.99
N ARG A 163 1.83 39.44 20.53
CA ARG A 163 3.02 39.59 21.40
C ARG A 163 2.82 40.58 22.54
N ARG A 164 1.97 41.60 22.38
CA ARG A 164 1.62 42.57 23.45
C ARG A 164 0.76 41.95 24.55
N THR A 165 0.00 40.90 24.27
CA THR A 165 -0.87 40.23 25.27
C THR A 165 -0.10 39.56 26.43
N ARG A 166 1.18 39.21 26.23
CA ARG A 166 2.01 38.58 27.28
C ARG A 166 3.42 39.19 27.34
N PRO A 167 3.95 39.53 28.53
CA PRO A 167 5.32 40.01 28.66
C PRO A 167 6.35 38.90 28.38
N SER A 168 6.03 37.64 28.68
CA SER A 168 6.95 36.51 28.71
C SER A 168 6.20 35.19 28.49
N CYS A 169 6.90 34.15 28.03
CA CYS A 169 6.38 32.78 27.99
C CYS A 169 6.66 31.99 29.28
N LEU A 170 7.45 32.56 30.21
CA LEU A 170 7.99 31.88 31.38
C LEU A 170 7.33 32.30 32.70
N ASP A 171 6.28 33.13 32.65
CA ASP A 171 5.73 33.83 33.82
C ASP A 171 4.36 33.26 34.28
N ASP A 172 3.56 32.67 33.38
CA ASP A 172 2.25 32.07 33.68
C ASP A 172 2.43 30.62 34.21
N PRO A 173 2.10 30.29 35.46
CA PRO A 173 2.33 28.95 36.02
C PRO A 173 1.23 27.93 35.68
N HIS A 174 0.10 28.34 35.10
CA HIS A 174 -1.08 27.49 34.92
C HIS A 174 -1.20 26.88 33.52
N LYS A 175 -0.12 26.91 32.71
CA LYS A 175 -0.11 26.35 31.35
C LYS A 175 1.05 25.37 31.12
N PRO A 176 0.79 24.20 30.50
CA PRO A 176 1.85 23.34 29.98
C PRO A 176 2.60 24.02 28.81
N ASN A 177 3.83 23.54 28.53
CA ASN A 177 4.74 23.99 27.45
C ASN A 177 5.25 25.45 27.58
N ARG A 178 5.84 25.76 28.73
CA ARG A 178 6.39 27.07 29.08
C ARG A 178 7.73 27.32 28.38
N THR A 179 7.72 27.67 27.09
CA THR A 179 8.94 28.00 26.34
C THR A 179 8.70 29.11 25.30
N HIS A 180 9.78 29.77 24.86
CA HIS A 180 9.72 30.75 23.77
C HIS A 180 9.81 30.05 22.41
N HIS A 181 9.18 30.64 21.38
CA HIS A 181 9.42 30.25 19.99
C HIS A 181 9.99 31.46 19.24
N PHE A 182 11.31 31.43 19.01
CA PHE A 182 12.09 32.53 18.45
C PHE A 182 12.16 32.47 16.93
N HIS A 183 12.10 33.63 16.28
CA HIS A 183 12.45 33.80 14.88
C HIS A 183 13.72 34.64 14.77
N HIS A 184 14.65 34.20 13.92
CA HIS A 184 15.94 34.87 13.67
C HIS A 184 15.84 35.79 12.46
N TYR A 185 16.29 37.03 12.64
CA TYR A 185 16.37 38.04 11.59
C TYR A 185 17.80 38.58 11.54
N PRO A 186 18.67 38.01 10.67
CA PRO A 186 20.07 38.39 10.61
C PRO A 186 20.23 39.85 10.18
N GLN A 187 21.14 40.58 10.83
CA GLN A 187 21.51 41.96 10.55
C GLN A 187 20.33 42.96 10.49
N ALA A 188 19.18 42.63 11.11
CA ALA A 188 17.95 43.39 10.96
C ALA A 188 17.92 44.71 11.77
N VAL A 189 18.78 44.89 12.78
CA VAL A 189 18.73 46.03 13.71
C VAL A 189 20.06 46.81 13.72
N SER A 190 19.98 48.13 13.84
CA SER A 190 21.15 49.02 13.87
C SER A 190 21.76 49.16 15.26
N SER A 191 23.09 49.18 15.40
CA SER A 191 23.77 49.42 16.69
C SER A 191 23.46 50.79 17.31
N THR A 192 22.87 51.73 16.55
CA THR A 192 22.43 53.04 17.07
C THR A 192 21.14 52.95 17.90
N THR A 193 20.40 51.84 17.83
CA THR A 193 19.21 51.59 18.68
C THR A 193 19.55 50.95 20.03
N LEU A 194 20.83 50.73 20.32
CA LEU A 194 21.31 50.38 21.65
C LEU A 194 21.61 51.65 22.45
N HIS A 195 21.29 51.60 23.74
CA HIS A 195 21.54 52.68 24.68
C HIS A 195 22.25 52.10 25.92
N PRO A 196 23.57 52.36 26.10
CA PRO A 196 24.45 53.14 25.23
C PRO A 196 24.69 52.48 23.84
N PRO A 197 25.14 53.24 22.82
CA PRO A 197 25.57 52.66 21.55
C PRO A 197 26.89 51.89 21.70
N ILE A 198 27.18 51.01 20.73
CA ILE A 198 28.43 50.23 20.71
C ILE A 198 29.63 51.14 20.41
N THR A 199 30.66 51.11 21.26
CA THR A 199 31.94 51.79 20.98
C THR A 199 32.88 50.91 20.15
N LEU A 200 33.58 51.52 19.18
CA LEU A 200 34.37 50.82 18.16
C LEU A 200 35.67 51.59 17.89
N PHE A 201 36.81 50.89 17.87
CA PHE A 201 38.11 51.49 17.55
C PHE A 201 38.43 51.34 16.06
N ARG A 202 38.66 52.46 15.38
CA ARG A 202 38.92 52.48 13.93
C ARG A 202 40.41 52.25 13.66
N GLY A 203 40.77 51.04 13.21
CA GLY A 203 42.14 50.76 12.78
C GLY A 203 42.59 51.69 11.64
N LYS A 204 43.80 52.25 11.74
CA LYS A 204 44.42 53.09 10.69
C LYS A 204 44.82 52.23 9.48
N THR A 205 43.86 51.88 8.63
CA THR A 205 44.12 51.27 7.33
C THR A 205 44.81 52.27 6.40
N ARG A 206 46.15 52.30 6.42
CA ARG A 206 46.95 52.91 5.34
C ARG A 206 46.57 52.24 4.02
N SER A 207 45.84 52.95 3.17
CA SER A 207 45.39 52.46 1.87
C SER A 207 46.56 52.38 0.88
N SER A 208 47.23 51.23 0.85
CA SER A 208 48.09 50.84 -0.27
C SER A 208 47.22 50.49 -1.47
N SER A 209 46.76 51.51 -2.21
CA SER A 209 45.97 51.34 -3.42
C SER A 209 46.74 50.50 -4.45
N PRO A 210 46.21 49.35 -4.91
CA PRO A 210 46.83 48.61 -6.00
C PRO A 210 46.66 49.41 -7.31
N ALA A 211 47.77 49.68 -8.00
CA ALA A 211 47.75 50.36 -9.28
C ALA A 211 47.21 49.42 -10.37
N ILE A 212 45.90 49.48 -10.63
CA ILE A 212 45.27 48.78 -11.76
C ILE A 212 45.21 49.73 -12.95
N THR A 213 45.99 49.44 -13.97
CA THR A 213 45.90 50.09 -15.29
C THR A 213 44.57 49.77 -15.96
N LYS A 214 43.78 50.79 -16.30
CA LYS A 214 42.70 50.70 -17.30
C LYS A 214 42.83 51.79 -18.35
N SER A 215 42.58 51.42 -19.60
CA SER A 215 42.67 52.27 -20.77
C SER A 215 41.38 53.06 -21.02
N ARG A 216 41.52 54.39 -21.02
CA ARG A 216 41.00 55.36 -22.02
C ARG A 216 39.65 55.06 -22.68
N GLY A 217 38.68 55.96 -22.45
CA GLY A 217 37.39 56.07 -23.16
C GLY A 217 36.19 55.93 -22.19
N ASP A 218 35.23 56.86 -22.11
CA ASP A 218 35.15 58.20 -22.72
C ASP A 218 34.37 59.20 -21.85
N THR A 219 34.19 60.43 -22.33
CA THR A 219 33.84 61.63 -21.54
C THR A 219 32.39 61.75 -21.05
N ALA A 220 32.24 62.19 -19.79
CA ALA A 220 31.19 63.14 -19.37
C ALA A 220 31.75 64.02 -18.24
N ALA A 221 31.40 65.31 -18.20
CA ALA A 221 32.01 66.28 -17.28
C ALA A 221 31.01 66.85 -16.26
N SER A 222 31.42 66.93 -14.99
CA SER A 222 30.85 67.82 -13.99
C SER A 222 31.96 68.33 -13.06
N SER A 223 31.80 69.54 -12.53
CA SER A 223 32.82 70.26 -11.77
C SER A 223 32.85 69.86 -10.28
N PRO A 224 34.02 69.84 -9.63
CA PRO A 224 34.13 69.54 -8.21
C PRO A 224 33.71 70.73 -7.34
N SER A 225 32.68 70.54 -6.51
CA SER A 225 32.41 71.40 -5.34
C SER A 225 33.43 71.11 -4.22
N PRO A 226 33.74 72.08 -3.34
CA PRO A 226 34.64 71.83 -2.20
C PRO A 226 34.01 70.83 -1.23
N VAL A 227 34.79 69.84 -0.80
CA VAL A 227 34.39 68.89 0.24
C VAL A 227 34.73 69.47 1.59
N GLU A 228 33.71 69.90 2.34
CA GLU A 228 33.86 70.21 3.77
C GLU A 228 34.23 68.94 4.56
N GLU A 229 35.04 69.10 5.62
CA GLU A 229 35.40 68.01 6.54
C GLU A 229 34.19 67.54 7.35
N THR A 230 33.34 66.72 6.71
CA THR A 230 32.13 66.19 7.34
C THR A 230 32.54 65.19 8.42
N GLN A 231 32.15 65.48 9.66
CA GLN A 231 32.43 64.63 10.82
C GLN A 231 31.97 63.19 10.57
N ALA A 232 32.89 62.24 10.67
CA ALA A 232 32.63 60.86 10.26
C ALA A 232 31.56 60.20 11.14
N ALA A 233 30.41 59.87 10.54
CA ALA A 233 29.31 59.19 11.22
C ALA A 233 29.78 57.86 11.86
N PRO A 234 29.19 57.46 13.01
CA PRO A 234 29.54 56.20 13.67
C PRO A 234 29.30 55.02 12.74
N SER A 235 30.26 54.10 12.67
CA SER A 235 30.18 52.90 11.83
C SER A 235 29.08 51.98 12.36
N ASN A 236 27.95 51.97 11.67
CA ASN A 236 26.77 51.22 12.05
C ASN A 236 27.03 49.71 11.99
N VAL A 237 27.05 49.04 13.14
CA VAL A 237 27.13 47.58 13.23
C VAL A 237 25.71 47.03 13.21
N LEU A 238 25.44 46.14 12.26
CA LEU A 238 24.15 45.47 12.20
C LEU A 238 24.12 44.30 13.20
N LEU A 239 22.96 44.14 13.84
CA LEU A 239 22.68 43.19 14.90
C LEU A 239 21.63 42.19 14.43
N ASP A 240 21.84 40.93 14.78
CA ASP A 240 20.87 39.86 14.59
C ASP A 240 19.78 39.98 15.66
N LEU A 241 18.53 39.95 15.20
CA LEU A 241 17.35 40.12 16.04
C LEU A 241 16.64 38.77 16.20
N TYR A 242 16.45 38.34 17.45
CA TYR A 242 15.67 37.16 17.81
C TYR A 242 14.37 37.59 18.50
N VAL A 243 13.22 37.22 17.93
CA VAL A 243 11.89 37.66 18.41
C VAL A 243 11.03 36.46 18.78
N CYS A 244 10.51 36.43 20.02
CA CYS A 244 9.50 35.42 20.36
C CYS A 244 8.16 35.76 19.67
N CYS A 245 7.56 34.83 18.94
CA CYS A 245 6.25 35.04 18.27
C CYS A 245 5.02 34.92 19.19
N GLN A 246 5.21 34.63 20.48
CA GLN A 246 4.12 34.46 21.46
C GLN A 246 4.09 35.57 22.54
N CYS A 247 5.18 36.32 22.73
CA CYS A 247 5.29 37.31 23.81
C CYS A 247 6.23 38.47 23.45
N SER A 248 6.20 39.51 24.29
CA SER A 248 6.97 40.74 24.14
C SER A 248 8.50 40.58 24.27
N PHE A 249 9.01 39.37 24.56
CA PHE A 249 10.45 39.10 24.65
C PHE A 249 11.18 39.23 23.29
N SER A 250 12.40 39.75 23.33
CA SER A 250 13.33 39.88 22.20
C SER A 250 14.79 39.88 22.68
N ALA A 251 15.70 39.40 21.82
CA ALA A 251 17.14 39.47 22.03
C ALA A 251 17.86 40.02 20.78
N LEU A 252 18.99 40.69 21.02
CA LEU A 252 19.89 41.24 20.01
C LEU A 252 21.27 40.63 20.21
N VAL A 253 21.88 40.14 19.12
CA VAL A 253 23.24 39.57 19.10
C VAL A 253 24.07 40.32 18.06
N SER A 254 25.26 40.79 18.41
CA SER A 254 26.18 41.37 17.42
C SER A 254 26.99 40.29 16.71
N GLY A 255 27.44 40.59 15.49
CA GLY A 255 28.61 39.91 14.94
C GLY A 255 29.87 40.15 15.80
N ALA A 256 30.95 39.41 15.50
CA ALA A 256 32.20 39.48 16.26
C ALA A 256 32.90 40.85 16.12
N ILE A 257 32.84 41.65 17.19
CA ILE A 257 33.56 42.93 17.29
C ILE A 257 35.04 42.62 17.58
N GLN A 258 35.93 42.92 16.65
CA GLN A 258 37.36 42.60 16.80
C GLN A 258 37.99 43.34 17.99
N GLY A 259 38.93 42.68 18.68
CA GLY A 259 39.77 43.34 19.68
C GLY A 259 40.75 44.35 19.08
N VAL A 260 41.42 45.13 19.94
CA VAL A 260 42.43 46.13 19.54
C VAL A 260 43.63 45.47 18.86
N ILE A 261 44.00 44.27 19.29
CA ILE A 261 44.98 43.42 18.59
C ILE A 261 44.21 42.48 17.65
N PRO A 262 44.46 42.50 16.33
CA PRO A 262 43.81 41.58 15.41
C PRO A 262 44.08 40.10 15.77
N PRO A 263 43.08 39.20 15.75
CA PRO A 263 43.21 37.82 16.25
C PRO A 263 44.36 37.04 15.61
N LYS A 264 44.58 37.22 14.29
CA LYS A 264 45.72 36.67 13.55
C LYS A 264 47.09 36.94 14.19
N HIS A 265 47.27 38.05 14.91
CA HIS A 265 48.52 38.39 15.60
C HIS A 265 48.59 37.81 17.01
N VAL A 266 47.45 37.69 17.68
CA VAL A 266 47.33 36.97 18.97
C VAL A 266 47.67 35.50 18.76
N GLU A 267 47.03 34.85 17.79
CA GLU A 267 47.30 33.47 17.39
C GLU A 267 48.77 33.29 16.97
N SER A 268 49.30 34.16 16.10
CA SER A 268 50.70 34.07 15.65
C SER A 268 51.71 34.16 16.81
N LEU A 269 51.48 35.03 17.80
CA LEU A 269 52.39 35.14 18.95
C LEU A 269 52.27 33.93 19.89
N THR A 270 51.03 33.52 20.22
CA THR A 270 50.77 32.34 21.05
C THR A 270 51.33 31.06 20.41
N ARG A 271 51.12 30.88 19.10
CA ARG A 271 51.68 29.76 18.33
C ARG A 271 53.20 29.78 18.38
N LEU A 272 53.83 30.90 18.00
CA LEU A 272 55.29 31.05 18.00
C LEU A 272 55.91 30.75 19.37
N ARG A 273 55.30 31.24 20.46
CA ARG A 273 55.80 31.03 21.83
C ARG A 273 55.58 29.62 22.36
N ARG A 274 54.59 28.90 21.84
CA ARG A 274 54.35 27.48 22.14
C ARG A 274 55.30 26.55 21.36
N GLU A 275 55.56 26.88 20.10
CA GLU A 275 56.47 26.13 19.20
C GLU A 275 57.96 26.45 19.45
N THR A 276 58.29 27.66 19.90
CA THR A 276 59.65 28.09 20.30
C THR A 276 59.68 28.56 21.76
N PRO A 277 59.62 27.61 22.73
CA PRO A 277 59.70 27.92 24.15
C PRO A 277 61.07 28.49 24.54
N LEU A 278 61.10 29.24 25.64
CA LEU A 278 62.34 29.64 26.30
C LEU A 278 63.08 28.41 26.90
N PRO A 279 64.42 28.40 26.96
CA PRO A 279 65.18 27.29 27.54
C PRO A 279 64.73 26.96 28.98
N ASN A 280 64.56 25.67 29.26
CA ASN A 280 64.08 25.12 30.54
C ASN A 280 62.67 25.58 30.97
N ILE A 281 61.84 26.08 30.03
CA ILE A 281 60.46 26.50 30.27
C ILE A 281 59.55 25.78 29.26
N ASN A 282 58.35 25.34 29.67
CA ASN A 282 57.41 24.67 28.75
C ASN A 282 56.66 25.68 27.84
N GLY A 283 56.12 25.20 26.72
CA GLY A 283 55.45 26.04 25.71
C GLY A 283 54.32 26.91 26.28
N GLN A 284 53.43 26.35 27.09
CA GLN A 284 52.29 27.08 27.66
C GLN A 284 52.77 28.19 28.62
N THR A 285 53.77 27.90 29.45
CA THR A 285 54.41 28.90 30.33
C THR A 285 55.12 29.99 29.53
N SER A 286 55.76 29.63 28.41
CA SER A 286 56.42 30.60 27.53
C SER A 286 55.44 31.50 26.78
N VAL A 287 54.20 31.05 26.52
CA VAL A 287 53.09 31.90 26.03
C VAL A 287 52.64 32.87 27.11
N VAL A 288 52.34 32.37 28.32
CA VAL A 288 51.89 33.20 29.45
C VAL A 288 52.93 34.29 29.76
N MET A 289 54.22 33.95 29.88
CA MET A 289 55.27 34.95 30.13
C MET A 289 55.40 36.02 29.04
N ALA A 290 55.07 35.72 27.77
CA ALA A 290 55.12 36.71 26.70
C ALA A 290 53.96 37.72 26.80
N TRP A 291 52.74 37.23 27.05
CA TRP A 291 51.57 38.09 27.25
C TRP A 291 51.63 38.88 28.57
N GLU A 292 52.18 38.30 29.64
CA GLU A 292 52.47 39.00 30.90
C GLU A 292 53.43 40.20 30.69
N VAL A 293 54.42 40.08 29.78
CA VAL A 293 55.31 41.19 29.44
C VAL A 293 54.58 42.29 28.69
N ILE A 294 53.73 41.97 27.70
CA ILE A 294 52.92 42.98 26.98
C ILE A 294 51.97 43.69 27.95
N LEU A 295 51.22 42.93 28.76
CA LEU A 295 50.29 43.48 29.75
C LEU A 295 51.00 44.43 30.72
N ARG A 296 52.17 44.05 31.24
CA ARG A 296 52.96 44.87 32.16
C ARG A 296 53.53 46.14 31.52
N ILE A 297 53.83 46.13 30.22
CA ILE A 297 54.24 47.33 29.47
C ILE A 297 53.06 48.31 29.33
N ILE A 298 51.85 47.80 29.05
CA ILE A 298 50.62 48.61 29.00
C ILE A 298 50.26 49.16 30.39
N GLU A 299 50.36 48.34 31.44
CA GLU A 299 50.06 48.75 32.82
C GLU A 299 51.04 49.79 33.37
N ASN A 300 52.32 49.72 33.00
CA ASN A 300 53.28 50.74 33.36
C ASN A 300 52.94 52.10 32.72
N ASN A 301 52.44 52.12 31.48
CA ASN A 301 51.96 53.34 30.86
C ASN A 301 50.68 53.85 31.57
N LEU A 302 49.61 53.05 31.57
CA LEU A 302 48.29 53.41 32.10
C LEU A 302 48.29 53.81 33.58
N TRP A 303 48.90 53.02 34.46
CA TRP A 303 48.73 53.15 35.92
C TRP A 303 49.88 53.86 36.63
N LYS A 304 51.01 54.10 35.93
CA LYS A 304 52.23 54.69 36.52
C LYS A 304 52.78 55.87 35.72
N GLY A 305 52.16 56.24 34.60
CA GLY A 305 52.61 57.34 33.74
C GLY A 305 54.01 57.13 33.16
N GLU A 306 54.40 55.88 32.87
CA GLU A 306 55.76 55.58 32.42
C GLU A 306 55.96 55.88 30.92
N VAL A 307 56.21 57.15 30.59
CA VAL A 307 56.50 57.64 29.22
C VAL A 307 57.91 57.26 28.72
N ARG A 308 58.59 56.29 29.36
CA ARG A 308 59.97 55.90 29.01
C ARG A 308 60.00 54.94 27.83
N ARG A 309 60.80 55.23 26.81
CA ARG A 309 61.05 54.31 25.68
C ARG A 309 61.66 52.99 26.17
N VAL A 310 61.19 51.86 25.64
CA VAL A 310 61.62 50.52 26.05
C VAL A 310 62.51 49.92 24.96
N SER A 311 63.74 49.54 25.31
CA SER A 311 64.69 48.89 24.38
C SER A 311 64.23 47.48 24.00
N THR A 312 64.24 47.17 22.69
CA THR A 312 63.85 45.86 22.14
C THR A 312 64.92 44.78 22.31
N THR A 313 66.11 45.13 22.79
CA THR A 313 67.17 44.18 23.20
C THR A 313 67.19 43.94 24.73
N GLY A 314 66.37 44.68 25.49
CA GLY A 314 66.31 44.61 26.94
C GLY A 314 65.62 43.34 27.51
N LYS A 315 65.75 43.16 28.83
CA LYS A 315 65.26 41.95 29.57
C LYS A 315 63.78 41.60 29.38
N ALA A 316 62.93 42.55 29.00
CA ALA A 316 61.54 42.29 28.64
C ALA A 316 61.43 41.53 27.31
N PHE A 317 62.16 42.00 26.29
CA PHE A 317 62.17 41.41 24.95
C PHE A 317 63.03 40.15 24.83
N GLN A 318 63.91 39.87 25.81
CA GLN A 318 64.49 38.53 25.96
C GLN A 318 63.43 37.43 26.20
N LYS A 319 62.29 37.77 26.81
CA LYS A 319 61.15 36.84 26.98
C LYS A 319 60.14 36.91 25.84
N LEU A 320 59.77 38.13 25.42
CA LEU A 320 58.76 38.34 24.38
C LEU A 320 59.29 38.02 22.96
N GLY A 321 60.56 38.35 22.69
CA GLY A 321 61.18 38.35 21.36
C GLY A 321 60.82 39.61 20.55
N TRP A 322 61.70 40.02 19.64
CA TRP A 322 61.41 41.07 18.66
C TRP A 322 61.29 40.45 17.27
N ASN A 323 60.12 40.59 16.64
CA ASN A 323 59.80 40.02 15.34
C ASN A 323 58.60 40.75 14.70
N SER A 324 58.29 40.45 13.44
CA SER A 324 57.22 41.10 12.67
C SER A 324 55.81 40.95 13.26
N THR A 325 55.53 39.91 14.04
CA THR A 325 54.26 39.76 14.78
C THR A 325 54.22 40.70 15.98
N VAL A 326 55.28 40.73 16.80
CA VAL A 326 55.38 41.61 17.97
C VAL A 326 55.38 43.09 17.56
N MET A 327 56.04 43.45 16.45
CA MET A 327 55.95 44.78 15.85
C MET A 327 54.50 45.18 15.51
N ARG A 328 53.75 44.29 14.84
CA ARG A 328 52.35 44.54 14.48
C ARG A 328 51.44 44.61 15.71
N ILE A 329 51.76 43.92 16.81
CA ILE A 329 51.04 44.05 18.08
C ILE A 329 51.26 45.44 18.68
N PHE A 330 52.51 45.92 18.78
CA PHE A 330 52.80 47.26 19.32
C PHE A 330 52.23 48.40 18.44
N ASP A 331 52.28 48.27 17.11
CA ASP A 331 51.58 49.15 16.15
C ASP A 331 50.06 49.14 16.37
N SER A 332 49.46 47.96 16.56
CA SER A 332 48.03 47.83 16.89
C SER A 332 47.69 48.53 18.21
N LEU A 333 48.58 48.47 19.22
CA LEU A 333 48.46 49.18 20.50
C LEU A 333 48.74 50.70 20.39
N GLY A 334 49.28 51.18 19.27
CA GLY A 334 49.64 52.60 19.06
C GLY A 334 51.01 53.02 19.61
N TYR A 335 51.89 52.08 19.95
CA TYR A 335 53.27 52.39 20.35
C TYR A 335 54.11 52.81 19.14
N ASP A 336 54.98 53.81 19.31
CA ASP A 336 56.00 54.15 18.33
C ASP A 336 56.91 52.94 18.09
N LEU A 337 56.98 52.46 16.85
CA LEU A 337 57.98 51.47 16.44
C LEU A 337 59.35 52.14 16.20
N PRO A 338 60.47 51.39 16.29
CA PRO A 338 61.78 51.91 15.95
C PRO A 338 61.85 52.31 14.46
N ASP A 339 62.49 53.44 14.16
CA ASP A 339 62.85 53.78 12.78
C ASP A 339 63.87 52.76 12.25
N PRO A 340 63.66 52.10 11.09
CA PRO A 340 64.62 51.18 10.49
C PRO A 340 65.98 51.82 10.12
N LYS A 341 66.15 53.15 10.29
CA LYS A 341 67.42 53.89 10.14
C LYS A 341 68.13 54.20 11.47
N SER A 342 67.53 53.88 12.61
CA SER A 342 68.08 54.13 13.94
C SER A 342 68.83 52.91 14.49
N GLU A 343 70.06 53.09 14.98
CA GLU A 343 70.76 52.03 15.72
C GLU A 343 70.07 51.74 17.08
N ASP A 344 69.51 52.78 17.71
CA ASP A 344 68.71 52.67 18.94
C ASP A 344 67.33 52.05 18.65
N SER A 345 67.26 50.73 18.73
CA SER A 345 66.01 49.96 18.63
C SER A 345 65.19 50.07 19.92
N THR A 346 64.36 51.11 20.02
CA THR A 346 63.46 51.34 21.17
C THR A 346 62.01 51.60 20.71
N ILE A 347 61.03 51.09 21.46
CA ILE A 347 59.61 51.43 21.28
C ILE A 347 59.20 52.58 22.21
N GLY A 348 58.35 53.48 21.73
CA GLY A 348 57.77 54.57 22.54
C GLY A 348 56.32 54.28 22.95
N PRO A 349 55.91 54.55 24.21
CA PRO A 349 54.50 54.48 24.59
C PRO A 349 53.68 55.55 23.86
N PRO A 350 52.41 55.27 23.50
CA PRO A 350 51.50 56.30 23.01
C PRO A 350 51.26 57.34 24.09
N ASP A 351 51.09 58.59 23.67
CA ASP A 351 50.80 59.71 24.55
C ASP A 351 49.37 59.61 25.14
N LEU A 352 49.28 59.91 26.44
CA LEU A 352 48.09 59.85 27.29
C LEU A 352 47.79 61.18 28.00
N ASP A 353 48.56 62.25 27.75
CA ASP A 353 48.29 63.57 28.35
C ASP A 353 47.01 64.19 27.75
N PRO A 354 45.95 64.46 28.55
CA PRO A 354 44.69 65.00 28.04
C PRO A 354 44.83 66.38 27.38
N SER A 355 45.98 67.05 27.51
CA SER A 355 46.31 68.28 26.79
C SER A 355 46.51 68.07 25.28
N ASN A 356 46.83 66.85 24.84
CA ASN A 356 47.24 66.56 23.46
C ASN A 356 46.14 65.86 22.62
N PRO A 357 45.97 66.24 21.34
CA PRO A 357 44.91 65.70 20.49
C PRO A 357 45.12 64.20 20.22
N GLY A 358 44.09 63.40 20.51
CA GLY A 358 44.11 61.94 20.37
C GLY A 358 44.51 61.17 21.64
N ALA A 359 45.03 61.82 22.68
CA ALA A 359 45.43 61.15 23.92
C ALA A 359 44.28 60.42 24.63
N SER A 360 43.05 60.97 24.55
CA SER A 360 41.84 60.31 25.06
C SER A 360 41.51 59.01 24.30
N GLU A 361 41.69 58.99 22.97
CA GLU A 361 41.52 57.79 22.15
C GLU A 361 42.62 56.76 22.47
N ASN A 362 43.87 57.19 22.62
CA ASN A 362 44.98 56.33 23.05
C ASN A 362 44.73 55.71 24.43
N LYS A 363 44.27 56.50 25.42
CA LYS A 363 43.91 56.02 26.76
C LYS A 363 42.81 54.96 26.69
N ALA A 364 41.73 55.24 25.98
CA ALA A 364 40.62 54.30 25.79
C ALA A 364 41.09 53.01 25.09
N LYS A 365 41.93 53.13 24.05
CA LYS A 365 42.47 52.02 23.26
C LYS A 365 43.46 51.14 24.04
N LEU A 366 44.28 51.72 24.92
CA LEU A 366 45.15 50.95 25.81
C LEU A 366 44.39 50.30 26.96
N LEU A 367 43.41 50.98 27.58
CA LEU A 367 42.52 50.38 28.58
C LEU A 367 41.76 49.19 28.00
N ARG A 368 41.27 49.36 26.76
CA ARG A 368 40.62 48.33 25.97
C ARG A 368 41.51 47.10 25.78
N ALA A 369 42.74 47.30 25.29
CA ALA A 369 43.70 46.22 25.10
C ALA A 369 44.13 45.56 26.43
N TRP A 370 44.21 46.33 27.52
CA TRP A 370 44.49 45.82 28.86
C TRP A 370 43.38 44.85 29.35
N LEU A 371 42.11 45.19 29.14
CA LEU A 371 40.99 44.27 29.41
C LEU A 371 41.06 43.01 28.55
N GLU A 372 41.32 43.15 27.25
CA GLU A 372 41.37 42.02 26.31
C GLU A 372 42.52 41.04 26.61
N ILE A 373 43.74 41.54 26.82
CA ILE A 373 44.90 40.71 27.17
C ILE A 373 44.72 40.11 28.57
N GLY A 374 44.16 40.87 29.53
CA GLY A 374 43.86 40.40 30.87
C GLY A 374 42.86 39.23 30.87
N ALA A 375 41.76 39.37 30.12
CA ALA A 375 40.76 38.32 29.97
C ALA A 375 41.30 37.09 29.23
N TYR A 376 42.07 37.29 28.15
CA TYR A 376 42.75 36.21 27.42
C TYR A 376 43.73 35.44 28.31
N LEU A 377 44.54 36.15 29.13
CA LEU A 377 45.43 35.53 30.11
C LEU A 377 44.67 34.75 31.18
N SER A 378 43.55 35.27 31.69
CA SER A 378 42.74 34.56 32.68
C SER A 378 42.18 33.24 32.15
N ASP A 379 41.63 33.23 30.94
CA ASP A 379 41.15 32.02 30.26
C ASP A 379 42.29 31.04 29.97
N TYR A 380 43.38 31.50 29.36
CA TYR A 380 44.52 30.66 29.00
C TYR A 380 45.14 29.97 30.23
N ARG A 381 45.16 30.65 31.38
CA ARG A 381 45.60 30.09 32.67
C ARG A 381 44.63 29.06 33.23
N GLN A 382 43.32 29.24 33.06
CA GLN A 382 42.31 28.25 33.47
C GLN A 382 42.42 26.98 32.61
N ARG A 383 42.54 27.12 31.29
CA ARG A 383 42.64 25.99 30.35
C ARG A 383 43.94 25.19 30.48
N HIS A 384 45.05 25.83 30.86
CA HIS A 384 46.38 25.20 31.00
C HIS A 384 46.87 25.10 32.46
N VAL A 385 45.95 24.98 33.42
CA VAL A 385 46.26 24.94 34.86
C VAL A 385 47.20 23.79 35.27
N ASN A 386 47.26 22.71 34.49
CA ASN A 386 48.13 21.57 34.77
C ASN A 386 49.56 21.76 34.26
N GLU A 387 49.72 22.35 33.07
CA GLU A 387 51.01 22.64 32.46
C GLU A 387 51.71 23.86 33.09
N LEU A 388 50.94 24.75 33.73
CA LEU A 388 51.45 25.92 34.44
C LEU A 388 51.86 25.64 35.91
N ARG A 389 51.78 24.39 36.38
CA ARG A 389 52.19 23.97 37.73
C ARG A 389 53.69 24.27 37.96
N GLY A 390 53.97 25.36 38.68
CA GLY A 390 55.32 25.84 38.99
C GLY A 390 55.64 27.24 38.48
N HIS A 391 54.83 27.81 37.56
CA HIS A 391 54.89 29.23 37.24
C HIS A 391 54.18 30.04 38.33
N THR A 392 54.76 31.17 38.74
CA THR A 392 54.10 32.14 39.62
C THR A 392 53.40 33.20 38.76
N PRO A 393 52.07 33.13 38.58
CA PRO A 393 51.36 33.99 37.64
C PRO A 393 51.41 35.46 38.05
N TYR A 394 51.63 36.35 37.08
CA TYR A 394 51.46 37.78 37.31
C TYR A 394 50.01 38.09 37.73
N SER A 395 49.83 38.82 38.84
CA SER A 395 48.50 39.18 39.35
C SER A 395 47.79 40.13 38.39
N THR A 396 46.64 39.71 37.87
CA THR A 396 45.81 40.48 36.93
C THR A 396 44.58 41.00 37.66
N ALA A 397 44.33 42.32 37.60
CA ALA A 397 43.10 42.92 38.14
C ALA A 397 41.87 42.68 37.25
N VAL A 398 42.06 42.07 36.08
CA VAL A 398 41.02 41.54 35.20
C VAL A 398 40.73 40.09 35.58
N GLN A 399 39.44 39.76 35.71
CA GLN A 399 38.89 38.45 35.97
C GLN A 399 37.80 38.13 34.94
N ILE A 400 37.52 36.84 34.73
CA ILE A 400 36.48 36.37 33.83
C ILE A 400 35.53 35.41 34.56
N SER A 401 34.27 35.42 34.16
CA SER A 401 33.26 34.42 34.54
C SER A 401 32.51 33.95 33.30
N ASP A 402 32.22 32.65 33.21
CA ASP A 402 31.39 32.07 32.15
C ASP A 402 30.02 32.79 32.05
N ALA A 403 29.61 33.12 30.82
CA ALA A 403 28.34 33.77 30.53
C ALA A 403 27.25 32.81 30.05
N ASP A 404 27.58 31.59 29.61
CA ASP A 404 26.60 30.64 29.04
C ASP A 404 25.42 30.34 30.00
N PRO A 405 25.62 30.09 31.32
CA PRO A 405 24.50 29.90 32.25
C PRO A 405 23.57 31.12 32.35
N LYS A 406 24.13 32.34 32.32
CA LYS A 406 23.37 33.60 32.36
C LYS A 406 22.59 33.83 31.06
N ILE A 407 23.22 33.58 29.91
CA ILE A 407 22.60 33.72 28.59
C ILE A 407 21.47 32.69 28.44
N ARG A 408 21.72 31.42 28.76
CA ARG A 408 20.70 30.35 28.76
C ARG A 408 19.49 30.73 29.62
N LYS A 409 19.71 31.12 30.88
CA LYS A 409 18.63 31.46 31.82
C LYS A 409 17.82 32.68 31.39
N ALA A 410 18.44 33.61 30.67
CA ALA A 410 17.76 34.77 30.10
C ALA A 410 16.85 34.46 28.91
N ILE A 411 17.22 33.51 28.04
CA ILE A 411 16.44 33.17 26.84
C ILE A 411 15.45 32.01 27.04
N GLY A 412 15.48 31.33 28.20
CA GLY A 412 14.62 30.18 28.51
C GLY A 412 15.26 28.81 28.23
N ALA A 413 16.60 28.74 28.13
CA ALA A 413 17.37 27.55 27.75
C ALA A 413 18.17 26.92 28.91
N HIS A 414 17.86 27.26 30.16
CA HIS A 414 18.52 26.69 31.34
C HIS A 414 17.88 25.36 31.75
N GLN A 415 18.63 24.50 32.43
CA GLN A 415 18.16 23.17 32.84
C GLN A 415 16.92 23.23 33.77
N ASP A 416 16.84 24.24 34.66
CA ASP A 416 15.66 24.55 35.49
C ASP A 416 14.40 24.93 34.68
N GLN A 417 14.54 25.28 33.40
CA GLN A 417 13.46 25.78 32.53
C GLN A 417 13.07 24.73 31.48
N ILE A 418 14.07 24.08 30.88
CA ILE A 418 13.93 22.97 29.93
C ILE A 418 14.97 21.91 30.35
N PRO A 419 14.54 20.77 30.92
CA PRO A 419 15.44 19.66 31.24
C PRO A 419 16.20 19.16 30.02
N GLN A 420 17.40 18.64 30.24
CA GLN A 420 18.10 17.84 29.22
C GLN A 420 17.42 16.47 29.10
N GLY A 421 17.46 15.89 27.90
CA GLY A 421 16.85 14.59 27.62
C GLY A 421 17.46 13.47 28.48
N ALA A 422 16.69 12.41 28.73
CA ALA A 422 17.13 11.31 29.58
C ALA A 422 18.40 10.64 29.03
N SER A 423 19.43 10.54 29.89
CA SER A 423 20.73 9.96 29.55
C SER A 423 20.61 8.50 29.12
N GLY A 424 20.74 8.27 27.81
CA GLY A 424 20.62 6.95 27.18
C GLY A 424 20.21 7.03 25.70
N LEU A 425 19.39 8.01 25.33
CA LEU A 425 18.97 8.26 23.93
C LEU A 425 19.97 9.11 23.13
N GLU A 426 20.97 9.74 23.77
CA GLU A 426 21.78 10.81 23.17
C GLU A 426 22.56 10.37 21.91
N SER A 427 23.22 9.21 21.93
CA SER A 427 23.94 8.66 20.77
C SER A 427 23.01 8.27 19.61
N VAL A 428 21.80 7.81 19.95
CA VAL A 428 20.75 7.38 19.02
C VAL A 428 20.10 8.58 18.32
N VAL A 429 19.69 9.59 19.10
CA VAL A 429 18.99 10.79 18.60
C VAL A 429 19.96 11.74 17.86
N THR A 430 21.26 11.70 18.15
CA THR A 430 22.29 12.44 17.39
C THR A 430 22.25 12.14 15.88
N ALA A 431 21.89 10.92 15.49
CA ALA A 431 21.74 10.53 14.08
C ALA A 431 20.63 11.30 13.33
N MET A 432 19.67 11.86 14.07
CA MET A 432 18.55 12.66 13.53
C MET A 432 18.70 14.17 13.79
N SER A 433 19.90 14.63 14.15
CA SER A 433 20.16 16.03 14.55
C SER A 433 19.76 17.08 13.50
N ALA A 434 19.72 16.72 12.20
CA ALA A 434 19.21 17.58 11.13
C ALA A 434 17.68 17.75 11.19
N GLN A 435 16.93 16.65 11.37
CA GLN A 435 15.47 16.65 11.46
C GLN A 435 14.99 17.43 12.71
N PHE A 436 15.69 17.25 13.84
CA PHE A 436 15.45 18.07 15.04
C PHE A 436 15.72 19.56 14.78
N LYS A 437 16.79 19.90 14.05
CA LYS A 437 17.11 21.29 13.71
C LYS A 437 16.04 21.94 12.82
N GLU A 438 15.55 21.27 11.78
CA GLU A 438 14.46 21.82 10.93
C GLU A 438 13.16 22.01 11.75
N LEU A 439 12.87 21.11 12.70
CA LEU A 439 11.78 21.31 13.66
C LEU A 439 12.04 22.41 14.71
N GLY A 440 13.20 23.08 14.68
CA GLY A 440 13.56 24.16 15.59
C GLY A 440 14.04 23.70 16.98
N MET A 441 14.36 22.42 17.15
CA MET A 441 14.76 21.81 18.43
C MET A 441 16.26 21.46 18.46
N ALA A 442 16.88 21.55 19.65
CA ALA A 442 18.15 20.89 19.92
C ALA A 442 17.91 19.45 20.40
N TYR A 443 18.54 18.47 19.76
CA TYR A 443 18.31 17.04 20.04
C TYR A 443 18.64 16.63 21.49
N SER A 444 19.54 17.36 22.17
CA SER A 444 19.92 17.14 23.57
C SER A 444 18.85 17.53 24.60
N THR A 445 17.77 18.19 24.17
CA THR A 445 16.60 18.55 25.00
C THR A 445 15.32 17.88 24.48
N PHE A 446 15.42 16.70 23.86
CA PHE A 446 14.24 15.96 23.41
C PHE A 446 13.33 15.53 24.58
N SER A 447 12.04 15.84 24.46
CA SER A 447 10.93 15.13 25.10
C SER A 447 9.74 15.07 24.12
N PRO A 448 8.78 14.14 24.28
CA PRO A 448 7.61 14.04 23.40
C PRO A 448 6.77 15.32 23.35
N GLU A 449 6.54 15.97 24.49
CA GLU A 449 5.74 17.19 24.63
C GLU A 449 6.42 18.39 23.97
N LEU A 450 7.74 18.51 24.15
CA LEU A 450 8.52 19.57 23.53
C LEU A 450 8.63 19.36 22.01
N LEU A 451 8.62 18.11 21.53
CA LEU A 451 8.58 17.79 20.10
C LEU A 451 7.22 18.14 19.48
N GLU A 452 6.11 17.83 20.16
CA GLU A 452 4.77 18.29 19.74
C GLU A 452 4.70 19.82 19.70
N PHE A 453 5.19 20.51 20.74
CA PHE A 453 5.23 21.97 20.79
C PHE A 453 6.08 22.55 19.65
N ALA A 454 7.23 21.94 19.34
CA ALA A 454 8.11 22.33 18.25
C ALA A 454 7.39 22.21 16.89
N TYR A 455 6.90 21.02 16.55
CA TYR A 455 6.14 20.75 15.32
C TYR A 455 4.95 21.72 15.16
N ARG A 456 4.09 21.84 16.18
CA ARG A 456 2.92 22.73 16.14
C ARG A 456 3.28 24.21 16.06
N SER A 457 4.39 24.63 16.66
CA SER A 457 4.87 26.00 16.57
C SER A 457 5.42 26.33 15.19
N GLN A 458 6.13 25.39 14.56
CA GLN A 458 6.59 25.53 13.17
C GLN A 458 5.39 25.61 12.22
N CYS A 459 4.43 24.69 12.24
CA CYS A 459 3.27 24.72 11.33
C CYS A 459 2.44 26.03 11.44
N ARG A 460 2.33 26.62 12.64
CA ARG A 460 1.64 27.91 12.87
C ARG A 460 2.43 29.13 12.37
N CYS A 461 3.76 29.04 12.26
CA CYS A 461 4.64 30.16 11.89
C CYS A 461 5.19 30.06 10.46
N ASP A 462 5.27 28.85 9.92
CA ASP A 462 5.68 28.53 8.56
C ASP A 462 4.76 27.42 7.99
N PRO A 463 3.49 27.75 7.71
CA PRO A 463 2.54 26.79 7.13
C PRO A 463 3.00 26.25 5.76
N ALA A 464 3.89 26.95 5.06
CA ALA A 464 4.45 26.52 3.77
C ALA A 464 5.30 25.25 3.90
N LYS A 465 6.08 25.12 4.98
CA LYS A 465 6.91 23.93 5.25
C LYS A 465 6.19 22.82 6.04
N THR A 466 4.88 22.92 6.30
CA THR A 466 4.10 21.90 7.04
C THR A 466 4.40 20.45 6.62
N PRO A 467 4.54 20.09 5.32
CA PRO A 467 4.88 18.72 4.92
C PRO A 467 6.26 18.28 5.39
N VAL A 468 7.25 19.18 5.35
CA VAL A 468 8.62 18.91 5.80
C VAL A 468 8.64 18.65 7.30
N TYR A 469 7.96 19.50 8.08
CA TYR A 469 7.84 19.32 9.53
C TYR A 469 7.07 18.05 9.90
N PHE A 470 5.99 17.72 9.18
CA PHE A 470 5.23 16.50 9.40
C PHE A 470 6.04 15.24 9.02
N GLY A 471 6.77 15.27 7.90
CA GLY A 471 7.70 14.20 7.52
C GLY A 471 8.79 13.96 8.55
N HIS A 472 9.41 15.03 9.07
CA HIS A 472 10.39 14.94 10.16
C HIS A 472 9.78 14.42 11.47
N LEU A 473 8.56 14.84 11.82
CA LEU A 473 7.82 14.30 12.97
C LEU A 473 7.61 12.79 12.80
N THR A 474 7.03 12.35 11.68
CA THR A 474 6.80 10.92 11.40
C THR A 474 8.09 10.10 11.43
N HIS A 475 9.17 10.58 10.78
CA HIS A 475 10.47 9.90 10.79
C HIS A 475 11.02 9.76 12.22
N ILE A 476 10.94 10.81 13.05
CA ILE A 476 11.39 10.79 14.45
C ILE A 476 10.51 9.85 15.29
N THR A 477 9.18 9.91 15.14
CA THR A 477 8.22 9.04 15.82
C THR A 477 8.51 7.57 15.53
N THR A 478 8.62 7.17 14.27
CA THR A 478 8.92 5.78 13.88
C THR A 478 10.28 5.32 14.40
N PHE A 479 11.30 6.17 14.36
CA PHE A 479 12.63 5.84 14.89
C PHE A 479 12.62 5.65 16.41
N ILE A 480 11.87 6.46 17.15
CA ILE A 480 11.73 6.35 18.60
C ILE A 480 10.86 5.13 18.98
N ALA A 481 9.74 4.89 18.30
CA ALA A 481 8.86 3.75 18.58
C ALA A 481 9.60 2.40 18.47
N ASN A 482 10.47 2.25 17.46
CA ASN A 482 11.33 1.08 17.27
C ASN A 482 12.36 0.84 18.40
N ILE A 483 12.61 1.82 19.27
CA ILE A 483 13.68 1.79 20.29
C ILE A 483 13.13 1.93 21.71
N GLN A 484 12.04 2.67 21.92
CA GLN A 484 11.30 2.82 23.17
C GLN A 484 9.78 2.87 22.88
N PRO A 485 9.11 1.71 22.73
CA PRO A 485 7.68 1.64 22.41
C PRO A 485 6.78 2.44 23.37
N THR A 486 7.15 2.50 24.65
CA THR A 486 6.39 3.24 25.67
C THR A 486 6.35 4.74 25.44
N GLN A 487 7.41 5.37 24.91
CA GLN A 487 7.39 6.79 24.51
C GLN A 487 6.89 7.00 23.07
N GLY A 488 6.95 5.96 22.22
CA GLY A 488 6.40 5.99 20.86
C GLY A 488 4.90 6.31 20.83
N THR A 489 4.10 5.61 21.64
CA THR A 489 2.62 5.68 21.60
C THR A 489 2.01 7.08 21.62
N ALA A 490 2.54 8.01 22.42
CA ALA A 490 2.04 9.39 22.47
C ALA A 490 2.29 10.16 21.16
N LEU A 491 3.46 9.94 20.56
CA LEU A 491 3.85 10.54 19.28
C LEU A 491 3.18 9.85 18.08
N GLU A 492 2.89 8.55 18.17
CA GLU A 492 2.11 7.79 17.18
C GLU A 492 0.66 8.30 17.14
N ASN A 493 0.04 8.52 18.30
CA ASN A 493 -1.28 9.14 18.40
C ASN A 493 -1.30 10.56 17.81
N LEU A 494 -0.25 11.36 18.03
CA LEU A 494 -0.09 12.68 17.41
C LEU A 494 0.01 12.59 15.88
N VAL A 495 0.83 11.66 15.36
CA VAL A 495 0.95 11.44 13.91
C VAL A 495 -0.39 11.00 13.33
N ALA A 496 -1.11 10.06 13.95
CA ALA A 496 -2.43 9.62 13.50
C ALA A 496 -3.48 10.75 13.50
N LEU A 497 -3.48 11.59 14.53
CA LEU A 497 -4.37 12.76 14.64
C LEU A 497 -4.07 13.83 13.57
N GLU A 498 -2.81 14.03 13.21
CA GLU A 498 -2.43 14.96 12.14
C GLU A 498 -2.66 14.34 10.75
N THR A 499 -2.45 13.03 10.55
CA THR A 499 -2.81 12.31 9.31
C THR A 499 -4.31 12.39 9.04
N SER A 500 -5.16 12.18 10.05
CA SER A 500 -6.63 12.30 9.91
C SER A 500 -7.13 13.73 9.68
N ARG A 501 -6.26 14.75 9.88
CA ARG A 501 -6.46 16.13 9.44
C ARG A 501 -5.96 16.39 8.01
N GLY A 502 -5.58 15.35 7.27
CA GLY A 502 -5.07 15.45 5.91
C GLY A 502 -3.63 15.96 5.80
N ARG A 503 -2.82 15.88 6.86
CA ARG A 503 -1.38 16.20 6.80
C ARG A 503 -0.64 15.08 6.07
N TRP A 504 0.29 15.45 5.18
CA TRP A 504 1.11 14.53 4.40
C TRP A 504 2.57 14.98 4.38
N GLY A 505 3.50 14.02 4.26
CA GLY A 505 4.95 14.26 4.24
C GLY A 505 5.55 14.26 2.81
N PRO A 506 6.82 14.61 2.61
CA PRO A 506 7.40 14.75 1.27
C PRO A 506 7.42 13.45 0.47
N ASP A 507 7.60 12.31 1.16
CA ASP A 507 7.49 10.96 0.57
C ASP A 507 6.11 10.69 -0.04
N ALA A 508 5.04 11.29 0.48
CA ALA A 508 3.68 11.07 0.01
C ALA A 508 3.46 11.61 -1.41
N ILE A 509 4.14 12.69 -1.82
CA ILE A 509 4.11 13.21 -3.21
C ILE A 509 4.60 12.12 -4.17
N ARG A 510 5.73 11.46 -3.83
CA ARG A 510 6.33 10.39 -4.62
C ARG A 510 5.40 9.18 -4.75
N THR A 511 4.82 8.72 -3.63
CA THR A 511 3.81 7.65 -3.65
C THR A 511 2.60 8.04 -4.49
N SER A 512 2.17 9.31 -4.42
CA SER A 512 0.97 9.80 -5.12
C SER A 512 1.11 9.81 -6.64
N TYR A 513 2.19 10.38 -7.21
CA TYR A 513 2.37 10.34 -8.67
C TYR A 513 2.61 8.90 -9.17
N THR A 514 3.28 8.07 -8.35
CA THR A 514 3.48 6.64 -8.67
C THR A 514 2.14 5.90 -8.74
N ALA A 515 1.21 6.19 -7.82
CA ALA A 515 -0.13 5.58 -7.80
C ALA A 515 -0.99 5.97 -9.02
N LEU A 516 -0.90 7.21 -9.52
CA LEU A 516 -1.58 7.60 -10.76
C LEU A 516 -0.94 6.94 -12.01
N GLY A 517 0.33 6.55 -11.93
CA GLY A 517 1.06 5.83 -12.98
C GLY A 517 2.14 6.64 -13.70
N PHE A 518 2.62 7.74 -13.10
CA PHE A 518 3.77 8.50 -13.58
C PHE A 518 5.09 7.77 -13.31
N GLY A 519 6.12 8.08 -14.10
CA GLY A 519 7.45 7.47 -14.06
C GLY A 519 7.72 6.57 -15.27
N ALA A 520 8.96 6.54 -15.74
CA ALA A 520 9.38 5.80 -16.94
C ALA A 520 9.07 4.29 -16.94
N GLN A 521 8.89 3.67 -15.77
CA GLN A 521 8.53 2.25 -15.61
C GLN A 521 7.01 2.00 -15.46
N HIS A 522 6.20 3.05 -15.36
CA HIS A 522 4.76 2.98 -15.10
C HIS A 522 3.93 3.27 -16.35
N VAL A 523 2.61 3.14 -16.24
CA VAL A 523 1.65 3.13 -17.38
C VAL A 523 1.78 4.36 -18.27
N LEU A 524 1.98 5.55 -17.70
CA LEU A 524 2.06 6.81 -18.45
C LEU A 524 3.43 7.01 -19.14
N ARG A 525 4.49 6.35 -18.65
CA ARG A 525 5.90 6.50 -19.10
C ARG A 525 6.45 7.93 -19.13
N VAL A 526 5.79 8.88 -18.45
CA VAL A 526 6.20 10.27 -18.28
C VAL A 526 6.62 10.49 -16.83
N ASP A 527 7.83 10.98 -16.60
CA ASP A 527 8.32 11.31 -15.26
C ASP A 527 7.68 12.58 -14.72
N TRP A 528 7.25 12.55 -13.44
CA TRP A 528 6.56 13.67 -12.78
C TRP A 528 7.44 14.92 -12.70
N ASN A 529 6.89 16.06 -13.13
CA ASN A 529 7.56 17.36 -13.08
C ASN A 529 6.53 18.51 -12.93
N GLU A 530 7.02 19.73 -12.67
CA GLU A 530 6.15 20.90 -12.43
C GLU A 530 5.45 21.41 -13.71
N GLU A 531 6.02 21.15 -14.90
CA GLU A 531 5.48 21.60 -16.20
C GLU A 531 4.29 20.77 -16.70
N ILE A 532 4.05 19.56 -16.14
CA ILE A 532 2.86 18.74 -16.45
C ILE A 532 1.60 19.52 -16.09
N ASP A 533 0.65 19.62 -17.02
CA ASP A 533 -0.58 20.37 -16.79
C ASP A 533 -1.59 19.64 -15.90
N ASP A 534 -2.52 20.42 -15.35
CA ASP A 534 -3.54 19.93 -14.44
C ASP A 534 -4.59 19.04 -15.13
N ASP A 535 -4.86 19.22 -16.43
CA ASP A 535 -5.83 18.38 -17.15
C ASP A 535 -5.22 17.00 -17.45
N PHE A 536 -3.95 16.92 -17.82
CA PHE A 536 -3.20 15.66 -17.94
C PHE A 536 -3.12 14.94 -16.59
N THR A 537 -2.81 15.67 -15.51
CA THR A 537 -2.78 15.13 -14.14
C THR A 537 -4.14 14.57 -13.71
N PHE A 538 -5.23 15.26 -14.07
CA PHE A 538 -6.58 14.81 -13.77
C PHE A 538 -7.02 13.61 -14.65
N ASN A 539 -6.65 13.59 -15.92
CA ASN A 539 -6.90 12.47 -16.81
C ASN A 539 -6.13 11.21 -16.40
N ALA A 540 -4.89 11.36 -15.89
CA ALA A 540 -4.13 10.29 -15.28
C ALA A 540 -4.84 9.68 -14.05
N TRP A 541 -5.45 10.51 -13.19
CA TRP A 541 -6.29 10.02 -12.10
C TRP A 541 -7.56 9.32 -12.61
N LYS A 542 -8.27 9.87 -13.60
CA LYS A 542 -9.45 9.21 -14.20
C LYS A 542 -9.10 7.83 -14.75
N ASP A 543 -7.99 7.71 -15.46
CA ASP A 543 -7.49 6.44 -15.99
C ASP A 543 -7.09 5.45 -14.89
N ALA A 544 -6.38 5.93 -13.86
CA ALA A 544 -6.04 5.11 -12.69
C ALA A 544 -7.29 4.60 -11.94
N VAL A 545 -8.34 5.42 -11.83
CA VAL A 545 -9.63 5.01 -11.23
C VAL A 545 -10.34 3.98 -12.09
N ARG A 546 -10.41 4.13 -13.43
CA ARG A 546 -10.97 3.07 -14.30
C ARG A 546 -10.22 1.74 -14.13
N ARG A 547 -8.89 1.79 -14.03
CA ARG A 547 -8.04 0.61 -13.78
C ARG A 547 -8.37 -0.12 -12.47
N THR A 548 -9.01 0.50 -11.48
CA THR A 548 -9.43 -0.22 -10.25
C THR A 548 -10.76 -0.96 -10.39
N TRP A 549 -11.54 -0.74 -11.46
CA TRP A 549 -12.86 -1.34 -11.64
C TRP A 549 -12.82 -2.81 -12.07
N VAL A 550 -11.65 -3.31 -12.49
CA VAL A 550 -11.42 -4.71 -12.88
C VAL A 550 -11.17 -5.61 -11.65
N ASP A 551 -10.53 -5.08 -10.60
CA ASP A 551 -10.21 -5.81 -9.35
C ASP A 551 -11.31 -5.63 -8.28
N SER A 552 -12.33 -6.51 -8.28
CA SER A 552 -13.47 -6.40 -7.36
C SER A 552 -13.11 -6.48 -5.87
N THR A 553 -12.06 -7.21 -5.49
CA THR A 553 -11.68 -7.47 -4.08
C THR A 553 -11.05 -6.28 -3.34
N SER A 554 -10.71 -5.19 -4.03
CA SER A 554 -10.02 -4.03 -3.40
C SER A 554 -10.36 -2.66 -4.03
N SER A 555 -11.28 -2.62 -5.01
CA SER A 555 -11.70 -1.42 -5.75
C SER A 555 -11.93 -0.20 -4.84
N SER A 556 -12.72 -0.35 -3.77
CA SER A 556 -13.10 0.70 -2.83
C SER A 556 -11.92 1.31 -2.07
N GLN A 557 -10.91 0.52 -1.68
CA GLN A 557 -9.75 1.06 -0.96
C GLN A 557 -8.79 1.72 -1.95
N LYS A 558 -8.44 1.04 -3.06
CA LYS A 558 -7.63 1.61 -4.14
C LYS A 558 -8.18 2.95 -4.63
N ARG A 559 -9.51 3.10 -4.73
CA ARG A 559 -10.16 4.37 -5.10
C ARG A 559 -9.99 5.48 -4.06
N ARG A 560 -10.03 5.17 -2.76
CA ARG A 560 -9.73 6.14 -1.69
C ARG A 560 -8.28 6.61 -1.78
N ASP A 561 -7.36 5.66 -1.96
CA ASP A 561 -5.93 5.92 -2.05
C ASP A 561 -5.59 6.80 -3.29
N LEU A 562 -6.25 6.56 -4.43
CA LEU A 562 -6.14 7.39 -5.63
C LEU A 562 -6.72 8.80 -5.46
N ASN A 563 -7.86 8.94 -4.76
CA ASN A 563 -8.46 10.25 -4.48
C ASN A 563 -7.57 11.08 -3.54
N GLU A 564 -6.96 10.43 -2.54
CA GLU A 564 -6.00 11.05 -1.63
C GLU A 564 -4.69 11.39 -2.35
N ALA A 565 -4.20 10.52 -3.25
CA ALA A 565 -3.06 10.82 -4.11
C ALA A 565 -3.29 12.06 -4.98
N LEU A 566 -4.47 12.19 -5.60
CA LEU A 566 -4.81 13.39 -6.37
C LEU A 566 -4.89 14.64 -5.47
N ARG A 567 -5.46 14.52 -4.25
CA ARG A 567 -5.48 15.62 -3.27
C ARG A 567 -4.06 16.09 -2.92
N ILE A 568 -3.16 15.16 -2.58
CA ILE A 568 -1.77 15.46 -2.23
C ILE A 568 -1.05 16.17 -3.37
N LEU A 569 -1.19 15.69 -4.62
CA LEU A 569 -0.57 16.33 -5.78
C LEU A 569 -1.15 17.73 -6.03
N ALA A 570 -2.47 17.88 -5.95
CA ALA A 570 -3.14 19.17 -6.12
C ALA A 570 -2.72 20.21 -5.07
N GLU A 571 -2.67 19.81 -3.79
CA GLU A 571 -2.18 20.66 -2.70
C GLU A 571 -0.70 21.01 -2.85
N SER A 572 0.14 20.05 -3.28
CA SER A 572 1.57 20.29 -3.50
C SER A 572 1.84 21.32 -4.61
N ARG A 573 1.01 21.34 -5.65
CA ARG A 573 1.02 22.33 -6.75
C ARG A 573 0.29 23.64 -6.40
N GLY A 574 -0.47 23.67 -5.30
CA GLY A 574 -1.39 24.76 -4.97
C GLY A 574 -2.62 24.86 -5.90
N SER A 575 -2.90 23.84 -6.71
CA SER A 575 -3.94 23.90 -7.75
C SER A 575 -5.35 23.79 -7.15
N SER A 576 -6.03 24.95 -7.11
CA SER A 576 -7.47 25.02 -6.86
C SER A 576 -8.30 24.36 -7.96
N LYS A 577 -7.79 24.31 -9.20
CA LYS A 577 -8.44 23.62 -10.33
C LYS A 577 -8.56 22.12 -10.06
N LEU A 578 -7.44 21.44 -9.77
CA LEU A 578 -7.42 20.01 -9.47
C LEU A 578 -8.30 19.66 -8.27
N LEU A 579 -8.30 20.47 -7.20
CA LEU A 579 -9.18 20.27 -6.05
C LEU A 579 -10.66 20.45 -6.41
N SER A 580 -11.01 21.46 -7.23
CA SER A 580 -12.39 21.66 -7.68
C SER A 580 -12.91 20.51 -8.57
N LEU A 581 -12.03 19.92 -9.39
CA LEU A 581 -12.33 18.76 -10.22
C LEU A 581 -12.49 17.50 -9.35
N LEU A 582 -11.62 17.29 -8.36
CA LEU A 582 -11.77 16.21 -7.38
C LEU A 582 -13.07 16.35 -6.58
N ASP A 583 -13.42 17.57 -6.12
CA ASP A 583 -14.67 17.83 -5.39
C ASP A 583 -15.93 17.64 -6.25
N GLN A 584 -15.90 17.99 -7.54
CA GLN A 584 -16.99 17.70 -8.47
C GLN A 584 -17.23 16.18 -8.62
N HIS A 585 -16.16 15.39 -8.62
CA HIS A 585 -16.21 13.94 -8.76
C HIS A 585 -16.21 13.16 -7.42
N LYS A 586 -16.27 13.85 -6.26
CA LYS A 586 -16.52 13.25 -4.91
C LYS A 586 -17.99 12.83 -4.77
N GLY A 587 -18.37 11.84 -5.55
CA GLY A 587 -19.74 11.36 -5.69
C GLY A 587 -19.99 10.54 -6.96
N ASP A 588 -19.01 10.50 -7.88
CA ASP A 588 -19.03 9.60 -9.04
C ASP A 588 -19.34 8.17 -8.60
N MET A 589 -20.36 7.58 -9.24
CA MET A 589 -20.84 6.24 -8.96
C MET A 589 -19.72 5.20 -9.17
N ASP A 590 -19.48 4.33 -8.19
CA ASP A 590 -18.65 3.13 -8.40
C ASP A 590 -19.45 2.01 -9.08
N PRO A 591 -18.80 0.98 -9.66
CA PRO A 591 -19.52 -0.13 -10.30
C PRO A 591 -20.50 -0.83 -9.36
N ASP A 592 -20.14 -1.05 -8.09
CA ASP A 592 -21.02 -1.72 -7.13
C ASP A 592 -22.27 -0.90 -6.82
N GLN A 593 -22.16 0.42 -6.78
CA GLN A 593 -23.28 1.35 -6.71
C GLN A 593 -24.09 1.34 -8.01
N ALA A 594 -23.44 1.30 -9.18
CA ALA A 594 -24.13 1.27 -10.48
C ALA A 594 -25.01 0.01 -10.65
N TYR A 595 -24.49 -1.18 -10.32
CA TYR A 595 -25.28 -2.41 -10.32
C TYR A 595 -26.44 -2.36 -9.31
N ARG A 596 -26.26 -1.68 -8.15
CA ARG A 596 -27.34 -1.44 -7.18
C ARG A 596 -28.35 -0.39 -7.62
N THR A 597 -27.98 0.58 -8.44
CA THR A 597 -28.88 1.60 -9.02
C THR A 597 -29.74 1.05 -10.14
N ILE A 598 -29.22 0.11 -10.95
CA ILE A 598 -30.01 -0.61 -11.96
C ILE A 598 -30.69 -1.87 -11.37
N ASP A 599 -30.31 -2.27 -10.14
CA ASP A 599 -30.88 -3.40 -9.39
C ASP A 599 -30.67 -4.77 -10.07
N VAL A 600 -29.41 -5.03 -10.43
CA VAL A 600 -28.97 -6.20 -11.21
C VAL A 600 -27.68 -6.82 -10.64
N PRO A 601 -27.52 -8.15 -10.70
CA PRO A 601 -26.23 -8.78 -10.40
C PRO A 601 -25.10 -8.32 -11.33
N GLN A 602 -23.87 -8.25 -10.80
CA GLN A 602 -22.65 -7.96 -11.61
C GLN A 602 -22.48 -8.90 -12.82
N GLN A 603 -23.05 -10.10 -12.76
CA GLN A 603 -22.93 -11.18 -13.75
C GLN A 603 -23.97 -11.10 -14.90
N THR A 604 -24.93 -10.17 -14.83
CA THR A 604 -26.00 -10.02 -15.84
C THR A 604 -25.46 -9.61 -17.20
N GLU A 605 -25.84 -10.29 -18.27
CA GLU A 605 -25.41 -10.02 -19.65
C GLU A 605 -25.91 -8.65 -20.16
N ASP A 606 -25.16 -8.02 -21.08
CA ASP A 606 -25.42 -6.65 -21.55
C ASP A 606 -26.82 -6.46 -22.17
N GLY A 607 -27.32 -7.43 -22.94
CA GLY A 607 -28.69 -7.35 -23.50
C GLY A 607 -29.77 -7.39 -22.42
N MET A 608 -29.58 -8.19 -21.36
CA MET A 608 -30.49 -8.23 -20.22
C MET A 608 -30.39 -6.96 -19.37
N LEU A 609 -29.17 -6.42 -19.21
CA LEU A 609 -28.93 -5.15 -18.53
C LEU A 609 -29.65 -3.99 -19.23
N LEU A 610 -29.57 -3.90 -20.56
CA LEU A 610 -30.28 -2.89 -21.35
C LEU A 610 -31.81 -3.03 -21.25
N MET A 611 -32.32 -4.27 -21.24
CA MET A 611 -33.76 -4.51 -21.05
C MET A 611 -34.25 -4.09 -19.65
N VAL A 612 -33.50 -4.40 -18.59
CA VAL A 612 -33.84 -3.97 -17.22
C VAL A 612 -33.70 -2.46 -17.05
N PHE A 613 -32.66 -1.84 -17.65
CA PHE A 613 -32.52 -0.39 -17.70
C PHE A 613 -33.72 0.29 -18.35
N GLN A 614 -34.16 -0.15 -19.54
CA GLN A 614 -35.30 0.44 -20.24
C GLN A 614 -36.58 0.30 -19.41
N MET A 615 -36.85 -0.89 -18.88
CA MET A 615 -37.99 -1.15 -18.00
C MET A 615 -37.99 -0.23 -16.77
N ARG A 616 -36.84 -0.03 -16.12
CA ARG A 616 -36.70 0.85 -14.94
C ARG A 616 -36.78 2.34 -15.29
N VAL A 617 -36.35 2.75 -16.48
CA VAL A 617 -36.55 4.10 -17.02
C VAL A 617 -38.04 4.38 -17.26
N ASP A 618 -38.77 3.40 -17.79
CA ASP A 618 -40.21 3.51 -18.04
C ASP A 618 -41.04 3.46 -16.73
N GLU A 619 -40.61 2.67 -15.73
CA GLU A 619 -41.21 2.60 -14.39
C GLU A 619 -40.88 3.82 -13.51
N MET A 620 -39.67 4.39 -13.62
CA MET A 620 -39.21 5.54 -12.82
C MET A 620 -38.61 6.69 -13.67
N PRO A 621 -39.44 7.43 -14.44
CA PRO A 621 -38.99 8.54 -15.29
C PRO A 621 -38.27 9.70 -14.56
N SER A 622 -38.31 9.74 -13.23
CA SER A 622 -37.58 10.71 -12.40
C SER A 622 -36.11 10.35 -12.12
N GLN A 623 -35.70 9.10 -12.39
CA GLN A 623 -34.34 8.59 -12.09
C GLN A 623 -33.46 8.38 -13.34
N VAL A 624 -33.98 8.69 -14.53
CA VAL A 624 -33.34 8.35 -15.83
C VAL A 624 -31.88 8.80 -15.91
N GLU A 625 -31.54 10.01 -15.46
CA GLU A 625 -30.16 10.51 -15.51
C GLU A 625 -29.21 9.73 -14.59
N SER A 626 -29.68 9.34 -13.40
CA SER A 626 -28.93 8.51 -12.44
C SER A 626 -28.72 7.09 -12.99
N MET A 627 -29.77 6.50 -13.57
CA MET A 627 -29.69 5.19 -14.22
C MET A 627 -28.78 5.23 -15.46
N ARG A 628 -28.80 6.33 -16.24
CA ARG A 628 -27.96 6.53 -17.42
C ARG A 628 -26.49 6.71 -17.03
N GLN A 629 -26.21 7.39 -15.92
CA GLN A 629 -24.87 7.44 -15.32
C GLN A 629 -24.41 6.06 -14.84
N ALA A 630 -25.27 5.29 -14.17
CA ALA A 630 -24.98 3.91 -13.76
C ALA A 630 -24.63 3.03 -14.96
N LEU A 631 -25.43 3.11 -16.03
CA LEU A 631 -25.23 2.35 -17.26
C LEU A 631 -23.89 2.71 -17.94
N ALA A 632 -23.49 3.99 -17.92
CA ALA A 632 -22.19 4.43 -18.42
C ALA A 632 -21.00 3.89 -17.60
N VAL A 633 -21.10 3.85 -16.26
CA VAL A 633 -20.06 3.26 -15.40
C VAL A 633 -19.91 1.75 -15.65
N ILE A 634 -21.03 1.03 -15.86
CA ILE A 634 -20.99 -0.40 -16.21
C ILE A 634 -20.41 -0.60 -17.63
N ALA A 635 -20.73 0.28 -18.58
CA ALA A 635 -20.16 0.24 -19.93
C ALA A 635 -18.63 0.37 -19.91
N ASP A 636 -18.09 1.31 -19.13
CA ASP A 636 -16.65 1.52 -19.00
C ASP A 636 -15.95 0.45 -18.13
N GLN A 637 -16.61 -0.16 -17.14
CA GLN A 637 -16.06 -1.32 -16.43
C GLN A 637 -15.90 -2.54 -17.34
N ARG A 638 -16.89 -2.80 -18.19
CA ARG A 638 -16.95 -3.98 -19.09
C ARG A 638 -16.27 -3.77 -20.43
N ASP A 639 -15.80 -2.55 -20.71
CA ASP A 639 -15.43 -2.05 -22.04
C ASP A 639 -16.51 -2.28 -23.13
N SER A 640 -17.79 -2.32 -22.72
CA SER A 640 -18.89 -2.75 -23.58
C SER A 640 -19.21 -1.74 -24.67
N LYS A 641 -18.90 -2.11 -25.92
CA LYS A 641 -19.33 -1.36 -27.10
C LYS A 641 -20.85 -1.32 -27.23
N ARG A 642 -21.57 -2.41 -26.94
CA ARG A 642 -23.04 -2.47 -27.03
C ARG A 642 -23.70 -1.42 -26.16
N ILE A 643 -23.26 -1.31 -24.90
CA ILE A 643 -23.81 -0.33 -23.96
C ILE A 643 -23.40 1.10 -24.35
N ARG A 644 -22.15 1.34 -24.77
CA ARG A 644 -21.71 2.67 -25.25
C ARG A 644 -22.52 3.14 -26.47
N THR A 645 -22.69 2.28 -27.48
CA THR A 645 -23.50 2.60 -28.67
C THR A 645 -24.98 2.80 -28.33
N TYR A 646 -25.55 2.06 -27.37
CA TYR A 646 -26.89 2.33 -26.85
C TYR A 646 -26.98 3.72 -26.19
N LEU A 647 -26.00 4.09 -25.37
CA LEU A 647 -25.94 5.41 -24.72
C LEU A 647 -25.84 6.56 -25.72
N GLU A 648 -25.11 6.37 -26.83
CA GLU A 648 -24.95 7.34 -27.92
C GLU A 648 -26.18 7.46 -28.82
N THR A 649 -26.80 6.33 -29.19
CA THR A 649 -27.86 6.28 -30.22
C THR A 649 -29.28 6.23 -29.66
N GLY A 650 -29.47 5.88 -28.40
CA GLY A 650 -30.78 5.68 -27.77
C GLY A 650 -31.53 4.43 -28.25
N SER A 651 -30.86 3.51 -28.96
CA SER A 651 -31.43 2.26 -29.46
C SER A 651 -30.45 1.12 -29.21
N ASP A 652 -30.95 -0.08 -28.92
CA ASP A 652 -30.08 -1.26 -28.73
C ASP A 652 -29.63 -1.75 -30.11
N PRO A 653 -28.32 -1.70 -30.44
CA PRO A 653 -27.82 -2.19 -31.73
C PRO A 653 -27.86 -3.73 -31.84
N GLY A 654 -28.27 -4.43 -30.78
CA GLY A 654 -28.11 -5.87 -30.64
C GLY A 654 -26.69 -6.23 -30.24
N ASP A 655 -26.35 -7.51 -30.34
CA ASP A 655 -24.97 -7.95 -30.10
C ASP A 655 -24.02 -7.39 -31.15
N ILE A 656 -23.27 -6.35 -30.77
CA ILE A 656 -22.13 -5.83 -31.55
C ILE A 656 -21.02 -6.88 -31.51
N SER A 657 -21.20 -7.94 -32.28
CA SER A 657 -20.18 -8.93 -32.51
C SER A 657 -18.95 -8.26 -33.12
N HIS A 658 -17.77 -8.62 -32.64
CA HIS A 658 -16.54 -8.16 -33.25
C HIS A 658 -16.42 -8.73 -34.67
N ASP A 659 -15.80 -7.99 -35.59
CA ASP A 659 -15.41 -8.51 -36.90
C ASP A 659 -14.40 -9.65 -36.74
N LEU A 660 -14.91 -10.87 -36.56
CA LEU A 660 -14.09 -12.08 -36.40
C LEU A 660 -13.34 -12.32 -37.72
N PRO A 661 -11.98 -12.33 -37.71
CA PRO A 661 -11.19 -12.54 -38.91
C PRO A 661 -11.68 -13.77 -39.70
N PRO A 662 -11.62 -13.77 -41.05
CA PRO A 662 -12.21 -14.84 -41.86
C PRO A 662 -11.74 -16.25 -41.50
N GLU A 663 -10.47 -16.36 -41.08
CA GLU A 663 -9.77 -17.56 -40.62
C GLU A 663 -10.25 -18.13 -39.27
N TRP A 664 -10.96 -17.32 -38.46
CA TRP A 664 -11.36 -17.75 -37.11
C TRP A 664 -12.64 -18.61 -37.16
N PRO A 665 -12.74 -19.64 -36.30
CA PRO A 665 -13.96 -20.45 -36.17
C PRO A 665 -15.13 -19.57 -35.72
N ARG A 666 -16.35 -19.95 -36.10
CA ARG A 666 -17.56 -19.18 -35.80
C ARG A 666 -18.23 -19.63 -34.50
N GLY A 667 -18.87 -18.67 -33.82
CA GLY A 667 -19.66 -18.92 -32.61
C GLY A 667 -20.96 -19.67 -32.91
N LEU A 668 -21.62 -20.19 -31.87
CA LEU A 668 -22.95 -20.78 -31.94
C LEU A 668 -23.95 -20.00 -31.09
N ASN A 669 -25.01 -19.50 -31.71
CA ASN A 669 -26.07 -18.77 -31.00
C ASN A 669 -26.85 -19.71 -30.08
N GLN A 670 -27.06 -19.33 -28.82
CA GLN A 670 -27.74 -20.14 -27.81
C GLN A 670 -29.26 -20.19 -28.01
N LEU A 671 -29.86 -21.39 -27.86
CA LEU A 671 -31.31 -21.63 -28.01
C LEU A 671 -32.06 -21.67 -26.67
N GLY A 672 -31.47 -21.08 -25.62
CA GLY A 672 -31.98 -21.06 -24.24
C GLY A 672 -31.45 -22.23 -23.39
N ASN A 673 -30.46 -21.96 -22.54
CA ASN A 673 -29.76 -22.95 -21.70
C ASN A 673 -29.13 -24.12 -22.48
N THR A 674 -28.67 -23.90 -23.73
CA THR A 674 -28.06 -24.92 -24.60
C THR A 674 -26.53 -24.81 -24.74
N CYS A 675 -25.86 -23.96 -23.96
CA CYS A 675 -24.41 -23.73 -24.05
C CYS A 675 -23.53 -24.99 -23.90
N TYR A 676 -24.00 -25.99 -23.17
CA TYR A 676 -23.34 -27.31 -23.08
C TYR A 676 -23.36 -28.07 -24.42
N LEU A 677 -24.46 -27.97 -25.17
CA LEU A 677 -24.59 -28.53 -26.51
C LEU A 677 -23.78 -27.73 -27.53
N ASN A 678 -23.76 -26.39 -27.43
CA ASN A 678 -22.93 -25.54 -28.29
C ASN A 678 -21.44 -25.89 -28.16
N SER A 679 -20.96 -26.01 -26.92
CA SER A 679 -19.60 -26.47 -26.60
C SER A 679 -19.29 -27.85 -27.22
N LEU A 680 -20.25 -28.78 -27.15
CA LEU A 680 -20.12 -30.14 -27.70
C LEU A 680 -20.11 -30.16 -29.25
N LEU A 681 -20.94 -29.34 -29.89
CA LEU A 681 -21.01 -29.22 -31.35
C LEU A 681 -19.73 -28.58 -31.93
N GLN A 682 -19.22 -27.53 -31.29
CA GLN A 682 -17.93 -26.92 -31.63
C GLN A 682 -16.77 -27.92 -31.43
N TYR A 683 -16.76 -28.67 -30.33
CA TYR A 683 -15.79 -29.74 -30.12
C TYR A 683 -15.79 -30.79 -31.25
N PHE A 684 -16.95 -31.32 -31.63
CA PHE A 684 -17.03 -32.29 -32.73
C PHE A 684 -16.54 -31.71 -34.06
N TYR A 685 -16.74 -30.40 -34.31
CA TYR A 685 -16.21 -29.70 -35.48
C TYR A 685 -14.67 -29.62 -35.50
N THR A 686 -14.00 -29.56 -34.34
CA THR A 686 -12.52 -29.55 -34.27
C THR A 686 -11.87 -30.88 -34.66
N ILE A 687 -12.61 -32.00 -34.63
CA ILE A 687 -12.08 -33.33 -34.93
C ILE A 687 -12.12 -33.56 -36.44
N LYS A 688 -10.95 -33.59 -37.06
CA LYS A 688 -10.78 -33.63 -38.52
C LYS A 688 -11.47 -34.84 -39.14
N ASP A 689 -11.08 -36.05 -38.74
CA ASP A 689 -11.64 -37.33 -39.22
C ASP A 689 -13.17 -37.41 -39.08
N LEU A 690 -13.74 -36.74 -38.08
CA LEU A 690 -15.17 -36.73 -37.79
C LEU A 690 -15.91 -35.73 -38.69
N ARG A 691 -15.40 -34.50 -38.81
CA ARG A 691 -15.92 -33.47 -39.70
C ARG A 691 -15.87 -33.91 -41.17
N GLU A 692 -14.76 -34.46 -41.62
CA GLU A 692 -14.57 -34.95 -43.00
C GLU A 692 -15.51 -36.13 -43.34
N ALA A 693 -15.89 -36.95 -42.36
CA ALA A 693 -16.89 -37.99 -42.55
C ALA A 693 -18.35 -37.48 -42.56
N ILE A 694 -18.64 -36.39 -41.84
CA ILE A 694 -20.01 -35.87 -41.66
C ILE A 694 -20.42 -34.87 -42.75
N VAL A 695 -19.52 -33.95 -43.17
CA VAL A 695 -19.85 -32.91 -44.16
C VAL A 695 -20.46 -33.46 -45.47
N PRO A 696 -19.98 -34.59 -46.06
CA PRO A 696 -20.57 -35.13 -47.28
C PRO A 696 -22.02 -35.66 -47.18
N LEU A 697 -22.57 -35.81 -45.98
CA LEU A 697 -23.78 -36.61 -45.73
C LEU A 697 -25.11 -35.84 -45.81
N LYS A 698 -25.07 -34.58 -46.26
CA LYS A 698 -26.17 -33.60 -46.31
C LYS A 698 -27.44 -34.01 -47.07
N ALA A 699 -27.41 -35.14 -47.80
CA ALA A 699 -28.54 -35.65 -48.61
C ALA A 699 -29.04 -37.05 -48.19
N MET A 700 -28.60 -37.59 -47.04
CA MET A 700 -28.83 -38.98 -46.63
C MET A 700 -30.27 -39.33 -46.19
N GLU A 701 -31.23 -38.42 -46.21
CA GLU A 701 -32.60 -38.68 -45.73
C GLU A 701 -33.42 -39.68 -46.56
N ASN A 702 -33.06 -39.91 -47.84
CA ASN A 702 -33.92 -40.61 -48.81
C ASN A 702 -33.47 -42.02 -49.23
N GLU A 703 -32.37 -42.56 -48.69
CA GLU A 703 -31.93 -43.93 -49.04
C GLU A 703 -32.79 -44.99 -48.35
N LYS A 704 -33.33 -45.94 -49.13
CA LYS A 704 -34.14 -47.05 -48.61
C LYS A 704 -33.27 -48.26 -48.29
N TRP A 705 -33.13 -48.57 -47.01
CA TRP A 705 -32.53 -49.81 -46.53
C TRP A 705 -33.46 -51.01 -46.78
N SER A 706 -32.88 -52.18 -47.02
CA SER A 706 -33.60 -53.45 -47.07
C SER A 706 -33.79 -54.03 -45.66
N ASP A 707 -34.75 -54.94 -45.50
CA ASP A 707 -34.98 -55.60 -44.21
C ASP A 707 -33.87 -56.60 -43.83
N ASP A 708 -32.90 -56.88 -44.71
CA ASP A 708 -31.69 -57.65 -44.38
C ASP A 708 -30.54 -56.76 -43.86
N ASP A 709 -30.46 -55.49 -44.30
CA ASP A 709 -29.53 -54.51 -43.73
C ASP A 709 -29.85 -54.25 -42.25
N LEU A 710 -31.15 -54.09 -41.94
CA LEU A 710 -31.66 -53.89 -40.57
C LEU A 710 -31.27 -55.04 -39.61
N LYS A 711 -31.13 -56.27 -40.08
CA LYS A 711 -30.76 -57.44 -39.26
C LYS A 711 -29.27 -57.47 -38.90
N ARG A 712 -28.42 -56.84 -39.74
CA ARG A 712 -26.97 -56.75 -39.55
C ARG A 712 -26.57 -55.57 -38.67
N HIS A 713 -27.37 -54.50 -38.68
CA HIS A 713 -27.04 -53.23 -38.02
C HIS A 713 -26.95 -53.33 -36.49
N ARG A 714 -25.71 -53.34 -35.96
CA ARG A 714 -25.43 -53.51 -34.52
C ARG A 714 -24.48 -52.44 -33.99
N VAL A 715 -24.92 -51.75 -32.94
CA VAL A 715 -24.11 -50.79 -32.19
C VAL A 715 -23.95 -51.31 -30.76
N GLY A 716 -22.70 -51.49 -30.32
CA GLY A 716 -22.39 -52.12 -29.03
C GLY A 716 -22.89 -53.57 -28.89
N GLY A 717 -23.12 -54.27 -30.02
CA GLY A 717 -23.74 -55.60 -30.07
C GLY A 717 -25.28 -55.62 -30.02
N ARG A 718 -25.90 -54.55 -29.48
CA ARG A 718 -27.35 -54.30 -29.53
C ARG A 718 -27.79 -54.09 -30.99
N MET A 719 -28.91 -54.69 -31.38
CA MET A 719 -29.56 -54.39 -32.67
C MET A 719 -30.22 -53.02 -32.58
N VAL A 720 -29.97 -52.16 -33.56
CA VAL A 720 -30.54 -50.81 -33.61
C VAL A 720 -31.87 -50.84 -34.35
N THR A 721 -32.90 -50.17 -33.83
CA THR A 721 -34.23 -50.17 -34.47
C THR A 721 -34.27 -49.32 -35.74
N ARG A 722 -35.24 -49.59 -36.63
CA ARG A 722 -35.49 -48.75 -37.82
C ARG A 722 -35.74 -47.28 -37.47
N ARG A 723 -36.43 -47.03 -36.34
CA ARG A 723 -36.67 -45.69 -35.79
C ARG A 723 -35.35 -45.01 -35.43
N GLU A 724 -34.50 -45.67 -34.65
CA GLU A 724 -33.19 -45.16 -34.25
C GLU A 724 -32.26 -44.88 -35.44
N ILE A 725 -32.22 -45.74 -36.47
CA ILE A 725 -31.41 -45.49 -37.69
C ILE A 725 -31.90 -44.24 -38.43
N MET A 726 -33.21 -44.08 -38.63
CA MET A 726 -33.78 -42.90 -39.31
C MET A 726 -33.55 -41.61 -38.49
N ARG A 727 -33.72 -41.67 -37.16
CA ARG A 727 -33.38 -40.56 -36.24
C ARG A 727 -31.91 -40.16 -36.37
N SER A 728 -31.02 -41.15 -36.32
CA SER A 728 -29.56 -40.96 -36.39
C SER A 728 -29.12 -40.33 -37.72
N ARG A 729 -29.67 -40.80 -38.86
CA ARG A 729 -29.39 -40.20 -40.17
C ARG A 729 -29.92 -38.76 -40.27
N LYS A 730 -31.06 -38.46 -39.65
CA LYS A 730 -31.59 -37.09 -39.57
C LYS A 730 -30.70 -36.17 -38.72
N PHE A 731 -30.23 -36.66 -37.57
CA PHE A 731 -29.27 -35.96 -36.72
C PHE A 731 -27.98 -35.63 -37.48
N VAL A 732 -27.40 -36.61 -38.19
CA VAL A 732 -26.19 -36.40 -39.00
C VAL A 732 -26.42 -35.48 -40.21
N SER A 733 -27.61 -35.48 -40.82
CA SER A 733 -27.98 -34.52 -41.88
C SER A 733 -28.04 -33.07 -41.37
N GLN A 734 -28.64 -32.86 -40.20
CA GLN A 734 -28.69 -31.56 -39.52
C GLN A 734 -27.28 -31.12 -39.06
N LEU A 735 -26.46 -32.04 -38.55
CA LEU A 735 -25.08 -31.78 -38.12
C LEU A 735 -24.14 -31.47 -39.30
N SER A 736 -24.29 -32.19 -40.42
CA SER A 736 -23.63 -31.91 -41.71
C SER A 736 -23.96 -30.52 -42.23
N SER A 737 -25.22 -30.09 -42.09
CA SER A 737 -25.64 -28.73 -42.43
C SER A 737 -24.95 -27.69 -41.55
N LEU A 738 -25.01 -27.84 -40.22
CA LEU A 738 -24.31 -26.94 -39.28
C LEU A 738 -22.79 -26.87 -39.53
N PHE A 739 -22.14 -28.00 -39.84
CA PHE A 739 -20.71 -28.04 -40.16
C PHE A 739 -20.41 -27.31 -41.47
N THR A 740 -21.29 -27.39 -42.48
CA THR A 740 -21.17 -26.57 -43.70
C THR A 740 -21.24 -25.08 -43.37
N ASP A 741 -22.16 -24.71 -42.49
CA ASP A 741 -22.42 -23.31 -42.16
C ASP A 741 -21.26 -22.71 -41.33
N LEU A 742 -20.69 -23.47 -40.38
CA LEU A 742 -19.47 -23.10 -39.66
C LEU A 742 -18.25 -22.91 -40.59
N GLU A 743 -18.16 -23.72 -41.65
CA GLU A 743 -17.06 -23.70 -42.62
C GLU A 743 -17.14 -22.52 -43.60
N CYS A 744 -18.34 -22.24 -44.12
CA CYS A 744 -18.56 -21.28 -45.21
C CYS A 744 -19.10 -19.91 -44.77
N SER A 745 -19.71 -19.78 -43.60
CA SER A 745 -20.44 -18.57 -43.20
C SER A 745 -19.53 -17.34 -43.06
N THR A 746 -19.99 -16.20 -43.57
CA THR A 746 -19.35 -14.89 -43.37
C THR A 746 -19.67 -14.30 -41.99
N VAL A 747 -20.90 -14.48 -41.47
CA VAL A 747 -21.31 -13.96 -40.16
C VAL A 747 -20.51 -14.59 -39.00
N PRO A 748 -20.28 -13.86 -37.90
CA PRO A 748 -19.40 -14.31 -36.81
C PRO A 748 -19.97 -15.46 -35.98
N SER A 749 -21.29 -15.64 -35.93
CA SER A 749 -21.95 -16.77 -35.27
C SER A 749 -23.05 -17.40 -36.14
N VAL A 750 -23.26 -18.71 -35.95
CA VAL A 750 -24.26 -19.52 -36.65
C VAL A 750 -25.31 -20.01 -35.63
N THR A 751 -26.57 -20.13 -36.02
CA THR A 751 -27.63 -20.65 -35.14
C THR A 751 -27.86 -22.14 -35.43
N PRO A 752 -27.63 -23.07 -34.48
CA PRO A 752 -28.01 -24.47 -34.64
C PRO A 752 -29.53 -24.61 -34.90
N SER A 753 -29.94 -25.60 -35.68
CA SER A 753 -31.37 -25.83 -35.88
C SER A 753 -32.03 -26.36 -34.61
N LEU A 754 -33.26 -25.91 -34.32
CA LEU A 754 -34.04 -26.39 -33.18
C LEU A 754 -34.24 -27.93 -33.24
N GLU A 755 -34.28 -28.47 -34.45
CA GLU A 755 -34.37 -29.91 -34.69
C GLU A 755 -33.05 -30.64 -34.34
N LEU A 756 -31.88 -30.10 -34.69
CA LEU A 756 -30.60 -30.66 -34.25
C LEU A 756 -30.53 -30.72 -32.72
N ALA A 757 -30.94 -29.65 -32.05
CA ALA A 757 -30.98 -29.59 -30.59
C ALA A 757 -31.98 -30.60 -29.99
N LYS A 758 -33.21 -30.72 -30.51
CA LYS A 758 -34.14 -31.77 -30.07
C LYS A 758 -33.55 -33.18 -30.27
N LEU A 759 -32.92 -33.45 -31.41
CA LEU A 759 -32.32 -34.75 -31.71
C LEU A 759 -31.12 -35.08 -30.80
N ALA A 760 -30.33 -34.08 -30.39
CA ALA A 760 -29.20 -34.23 -29.47
C ALA A 760 -29.62 -34.50 -28.01
N LEU A 761 -30.72 -33.86 -27.55
CA LEU A 761 -31.12 -33.83 -26.14
C LEU A 761 -32.15 -34.91 -25.75
N VAL A 762 -32.96 -35.37 -26.70
CA VAL A 762 -34.00 -36.38 -26.47
C VAL A 762 -33.51 -37.72 -27.02
N THR A 763 -33.63 -38.81 -26.26
CA THR A 763 -33.26 -40.16 -26.70
C THR A 763 -34.39 -40.80 -27.53
N SER A 764 -34.13 -41.97 -28.11
CA SER A 764 -35.17 -42.77 -28.78
C SER A 764 -36.25 -43.28 -27.83
N LYS A 765 -35.94 -43.45 -26.54
CA LYS A 765 -36.88 -43.97 -25.53
C LYS A 765 -37.84 -42.89 -25.04
N ASP A 766 -37.34 -41.68 -24.81
CA ASP A 766 -38.17 -40.60 -24.28
C ASP A 766 -39.30 -40.23 -25.26
N GLU A 767 -39.03 -40.34 -26.58
CA GLU A 767 -40.07 -40.20 -27.60
C GLU A 767 -41.03 -41.40 -27.67
N GLU A 768 -40.57 -42.62 -27.34
CA GLU A 768 -41.44 -43.79 -27.22
C GLU A 768 -42.34 -43.72 -25.98
N GLU A 769 -41.87 -43.14 -24.87
CA GLU A 769 -42.67 -42.88 -23.67
C GLU A 769 -43.68 -41.73 -23.89
N ASP A 770 -43.26 -40.62 -24.53
CA ASP A 770 -44.16 -39.53 -24.99
C ASP A 770 -45.27 -40.07 -25.92
N GLU A 771 -44.92 -40.91 -26.93
CA GLU A 771 -45.92 -41.57 -27.80
C GLU A 771 -46.86 -42.48 -27.01
N HIS A 772 -46.35 -43.21 -26.00
CA HIS A 772 -47.15 -44.16 -25.24
C HIS A 772 -48.18 -43.47 -24.33
N ASP A 773 -47.82 -42.38 -23.66
CA ASP A 773 -48.75 -41.67 -22.77
C ASP A 773 -49.74 -40.78 -23.53
N LEU A 774 -49.35 -40.25 -24.70
CA LEU A 774 -50.30 -39.68 -25.66
C LEU A 774 -51.31 -40.74 -26.14
N SER A 775 -50.89 -41.99 -26.36
CA SER A 775 -51.81 -43.08 -26.76
C SER A 775 -52.78 -43.49 -25.65
N LYS A 776 -52.36 -43.49 -24.38
CA LYS A 776 -53.22 -43.80 -23.22
C LYS A 776 -54.30 -42.74 -22.97
N SER A 777 -54.07 -41.49 -23.40
CA SER A 777 -55.06 -40.41 -23.30
C SER A 777 -56.27 -40.59 -24.23
N GLY A 778 -56.23 -41.58 -25.15
CA GLY A 778 -57.09 -41.67 -26.33
C GLY A 778 -58.30 -42.61 -26.27
N THR A 779 -58.61 -43.31 -25.17
CA THR A 779 -59.77 -44.24 -25.13
C THR A 779 -60.52 -44.32 -23.79
N GLU A 780 -61.81 -44.62 -23.92
CA GLU A 780 -62.89 -44.82 -22.93
C GLU A 780 -62.47 -45.46 -21.58
N SER A 781 -62.84 -45.00 -20.39
CA SER A 781 -64.14 -44.64 -19.76
C SER A 781 -64.88 -45.79 -19.03
N SER A 782 -65.34 -45.49 -17.81
CA SER A 782 -66.28 -46.24 -16.93
C SER A 782 -65.78 -47.44 -16.08
N ASN A 783 -66.03 -47.32 -14.76
CA ASN A 783 -66.44 -48.32 -13.73
C ASN A 783 -65.86 -49.76 -13.81
N SER A 784 -65.26 -50.37 -12.77
CA SER A 784 -65.77 -50.56 -11.40
C SER A 784 -64.77 -51.35 -10.51
N THR A 785 -65.03 -51.39 -9.20
CA THR A 785 -64.66 -52.41 -8.17
C THR A 785 -64.15 -53.78 -8.68
N ASP A 786 -63.17 -54.49 -8.09
CA ASP A 786 -63.18 -55.03 -6.70
C ASP A 786 -61.90 -55.84 -6.33
N ALA A 787 -61.75 -56.14 -5.03
CA ALA A 787 -61.10 -57.29 -4.34
C ALA A 787 -59.84 -58.07 -4.85
N THR A 788 -58.74 -57.89 -4.08
CA THR A 788 -57.90 -58.93 -3.40
C THR A 788 -56.97 -59.93 -4.12
N LEU A 789 -56.06 -60.48 -3.29
CA LEU A 789 -55.32 -61.76 -3.33
C LEU A 789 -53.86 -61.79 -3.83
N VAL A 790 -52.97 -62.00 -2.84
CA VAL A 790 -51.69 -62.75 -2.92
C VAL A 790 -51.93 -64.16 -3.53
N ASP A 791 -51.01 -64.76 -4.29
CA ASP A 791 -49.77 -65.39 -3.80
C ASP A 791 -48.71 -65.65 -4.91
N GLU A 792 -47.51 -66.05 -4.50
CA GLU A 792 -46.31 -66.40 -5.30
C GLU A 792 -46.11 -67.95 -5.41
N PRO A 793 -45.05 -68.54 -6.04
CA PRO A 793 -44.21 -68.14 -7.20
C PRO A 793 -43.77 -69.31 -8.15
N LEU A 794 -42.81 -69.03 -9.07
CA LEU A 794 -41.82 -69.95 -9.71
C LEU A 794 -42.29 -70.99 -10.80
N PRO A 795 -41.38 -71.59 -11.63
CA PRO A 795 -40.06 -71.14 -12.15
C PRO A 795 -39.74 -71.46 -13.66
N VAL A 796 -38.52 -71.08 -14.10
CA VAL A 796 -37.64 -71.67 -15.17
C VAL A 796 -37.53 -71.00 -16.56
N SER A 797 -36.27 -70.62 -16.90
CA SER A 797 -35.66 -70.33 -18.22
C SER A 797 -36.24 -69.23 -19.15
N GLY A 798 -35.47 -68.29 -19.69
CA GLY A 798 -34.08 -67.86 -19.43
C GLY A 798 -33.18 -67.73 -20.67
N SER A 799 -32.68 -66.52 -20.95
CA SER A 799 -31.39 -66.33 -21.65
C SER A 799 -30.75 -64.94 -21.40
N VAL A 800 -29.43 -64.98 -21.35
CA VAL A 800 -28.42 -63.95 -21.04
C VAL A 800 -28.62 -62.56 -21.68
N LEU A 801 -28.37 -61.51 -20.88
CA LEU A 801 -27.86 -60.21 -21.35
C LEU A 801 -26.46 -59.95 -20.76
N PRO A 802 -25.56 -59.24 -21.47
CA PRO A 802 -24.21 -58.94 -20.97
C PRO A 802 -24.24 -57.90 -19.85
N LEU A 803 -23.39 -58.10 -18.85
CA LEU A 803 -23.37 -57.32 -17.61
C LEU A 803 -22.23 -56.30 -17.63
N SER A 804 -22.54 -55.01 -17.50
CA SER A 804 -21.55 -53.97 -17.17
C SER A 804 -21.70 -53.59 -15.70
N ILE A 805 -20.63 -53.76 -14.92
CA ILE A 805 -20.61 -53.48 -13.48
C ILE A 805 -19.76 -52.25 -13.22
N LEU A 806 -20.40 -51.14 -12.84
CA LEU A 806 -19.94 -50.22 -11.80
C LEU A 806 -21.11 -49.28 -11.41
N GLY A 807 -21.13 -48.75 -10.19
CA GLY A 807 -21.92 -47.54 -9.87
C GLY A 807 -23.28 -47.64 -9.16
N LYS A 808 -23.83 -48.82 -8.85
CA LYS A 808 -25.00 -48.93 -7.93
C LYS A 808 -24.80 -50.04 -6.88
N ARG A 809 -24.80 -49.65 -5.60
CA ARG A 809 -24.85 -50.57 -4.45
C ARG A 809 -26.27 -50.61 -3.87
N PRO A 810 -26.95 -51.77 -3.80
CA PRO A 810 -28.17 -51.92 -3.02
C PRO A 810 -27.85 -52.02 -1.52
N ARG A 811 -28.86 -51.80 -0.66
CA ARG A 811 -28.75 -52.04 0.79
C ARG A 811 -30.08 -52.54 1.34
N GLU A 812 -30.11 -53.80 1.74
CA GLU A 812 -31.20 -54.44 2.49
C GLU A 812 -30.64 -55.01 3.80
N GLY A 813 -31.49 -55.24 4.81
CA GLY A 813 -31.06 -55.78 6.11
C GLY A 813 -31.90 -55.31 7.30
N GLU A 814 -33.13 -55.82 7.40
CA GLU A 814 -33.97 -55.78 8.60
C GLU A 814 -33.47 -56.81 9.67
N SER A 815 -33.90 -56.93 10.94
CA SER A 815 -34.78 -56.14 11.84
C SER A 815 -34.62 -56.67 13.30
N ALA A 816 -35.26 -56.00 14.29
CA ALA A 816 -35.63 -56.52 15.63
C ALA A 816 -34.49 -56.86 16.64
N ALA A 817 -34.65 -56.76 17.97
CA ALA A 817 -35.63 -56.13 18.89
C ALA A 817 -34.94 -55.96 20.29
N THR A 818 -35.45 -55.26 21.33
CA THR A 818 -36.59 -55.68 22.20
C THR A 818 -36.82 -54.71 23.40
N GLN A 819 -38.09 -54.40 23.74
CA GLN A 819 -38.67 -53.91 25.04
C GLN A 819 -38.32 -52.52 25.67
N THR A 820 -39.29 -51.58 25.61
CA THR A 820 -40.08 -50.87 26.68
C THR A 820 -39.53 -50.67 28.12
N PRO A 821 -39.99 -49.66 28.93
CA PRO A 821 -41.17 -48.74 28.85
C PRO A 821 -40.81 -47.22 28.85
N LYS A 822 -41.66 -46.16 28.75
CA LYS A 822 -43.12 -45.83 28.86
C LYS A 822 -43.56 -45.13 30.18
N ILE A 823 -44.34 -44.03 30.08
CA ILE A 823 -45.00 -43.21 31.16
C ILE A 823 -44.03 -42.26 31.91
N SER A 824 -44.28 -41.00 32.33
CA SER A 824 -45.35 -39.96 32.27
C SER A 824 -44.67 -38.56 32.25
N GLY A 825 -45.27 -37.37 32.03
CA GLY A 825 -46.67 -36.95 31.85
C GLY A 825 -47.02 -35.73 32.75
N THR A 826 -47.00 -34.52 32.17
CA THR A 826 -47.88 -33.31 32.40
C THR A 826 -48.47 -33.01 33.80
N PRO A 827 -48.47 -31.73 34.28
CA PRO A 827 -49.33 -30.70 33.62
C PRO A 827 -48.92 -29.21 33.66
N GLU A 828 -49.53 -28.48 32.71
CA GLU A 828 -50.09 -27.10 32.74
C GLU A 828 -49.26 -25.81 32.97
N SER A 829 -49.53 -24.85 32.06
CA SER A 829 -49.35 -23.39 32.15
C SER A 829 -47.89 -22.86 32.11
N ILE A 830 -47.61 -21.62 31.69
CA ILE A 830 -48.49 -20.46 31.40
C ILE A 830 -48.24 -19.92 29.98
N VAL A 831 -49.31 -19.50 29.29
CA VAL A 831 -49.24 -18.59 28.12
C VAL A 831 -49.71 -17.20 28.53
N LYS A 832 -48.82 -16.22 28.35
CA LYS A 832 -49.02 -14.79 28.13
C LYS A 832 -47.76 -14.33 27.39
N ASP A 833 -47.74 -13.86 26.16
CA ASP A 833 -48.76 -13.14 25.36
C ASP A 833 -49.26 -11.85 26.00
N SER A 834 -48.91 -10.74 25.34
CA SER A 834 -49.26 -9.35 25.60
C SER A 834 -48.95 -8.55 24.33
N GLN A 835 -49.96 -8.33 23.48
CA GLN A 835 -49.92 -7.27 22.48
C GLN A 835 -50.20 -5.88 23.12
N GLU A 836 -50.01 -4.84 22.30
CA GLU A 836 -50.75 -3.55 22.31
C GLU A 836 -50.52 -2.46 23.38
N GLY A 837 -50.64 -1.22 22.90
CA GLY A 837 -50.94 0.01 23.65
C GLY A 837 -49.79 1.02 23.77
N PRO A 838 -50.04 2.36 23.66
CA PRO A 838 -51.28 3.09 23.31
C PRO A 838 -51.31 3.46 21.80
N GLN A 839 -52.46 3.66 21.12
CA GLN A 839 -53.42 4.79 21.19
C GLN A 839 -52.71 6.15 20.97
N GLY A 840 -52.92 6.85 19.85
CA GLY A 840 -54.07 7.74 19.59
C GLY A 840 -53.68 9.20 19.94
N THR A 841 -54.08 10.26 19.25
CA THR A 841 -55.12 10.52 18.21
C THR A 841 -54.50 11.46 17.12
N ALA A 842 -55.19 12.00 16.09
CA ALA A 842 -56.63 12.10 15.81
C ALA A 842 -56.94 12.13 14.31
N ASP A 843 -58.17 11.75 13.97
CA ASP A 843 -58.82 11.99 12.68
C ASP A 843 -59.20 13.48 12.49
N ALA A 844 -59.47 13.85 11.24
CA ALA A 844 -60.42 14.91 10.94
C ALA A 844 -61.80 14.27 10.69
N GLU A 845 -62.71 14.39 11.66
CA GLU A 845 -64.03 13.76 11.64
C GLU A 845 -64.94 14.26 10.51
N MET A 846 -65.95 13.45 10.14
CA MET A 846 -67.35 13.87 10.35
C MET A 846 -68.31 12.66 10.45
N HIS A 847 -69.32 12.82 11.31
CA HIS A 847 -70.47 11.94 11.59
C HIS A 847 -71.37 11.67 10.34
N ASP A 848 -72.31 10.70 10.30
CA ASP A 848 -72.96 9.91 11.37
C ASP A 848 -73.50 8.54 10.88
N GLY A 849 -74.06 7.73 11.80
CA GLY A 849 -75.38 7.11 11.53
C GLY A 849 -75.53 5.62 11.16
N THR A 850 -75.25 4.71 12.10
CA THR A 850 -75.99 3.45 12.37
C THR A 850 -76.18 2.34 11.30
N THR A 851 -75.79 1.10 11.67
CA THR A 851 -76.42 -0.25 11.48
C THR A 851 -77.40 -0.49 10.30
N ASP A 852 -77.39 -1.63 9.60
CA ASP A 852 -77.13 -3.02 10.05
C ASP A 852 -76.67 -3.94 8.89
N ASN A 853 -76.19 -5.16 9.18
CA ASN A 853 -75.47 -6.02 8.21
C ASN A 853 -76.28 -7.26 7.76
N SER A 854 -76.41 -7.50 6.44
CA SER A 854 -76.96 -8.76 5.90
C SER A 854 -76.32 -9.20 4.57
N ARG A 855 -76.39 -10.51 4.29
CA ARG A 855 -75.60 -11.23 3.27
C ARG A 855 -76.07 -11.03 1.82
N SER A 856 -75.12 -10.98 0.87
CA SER A 856 -75.28 -11.60 -0.47
C SER A 856 -73.91 -11.89 -1.15
N LYS A 857 -73.90 -12.72 -2.22
CA LYS A 857 -72.70 -13.10 -3.01
C LYS A 857 -72.68 -12.41 -4.38
N PRO A 858 -71.50 -12.14 -4.96
CA PRO A 858 -71.31 -11.95 -6.41
C PRO A 858 -70.31 -13.02 -6.98
N PRO A 859 -69.71 -12.92 -8.19
CA PRO A 859 -69.98 -13.90 -9.28
C PRO A 859 -68.72 -14.61 -9.86
N PRO A 860 -68.86 -15.56 -10.82
CA PRO A 860 -67.74 -16.29 -11.42
C PRO A 860 -67.01 -15.56 -12.56
N LEU A 861 -65.79 -16.02 -12.87
CA LEU A 861 -64.85 -15.45 -13.86
C LEU A 861 -64.94 -16.10 -15.27
N PRO A 862 -64.47 -15.41 -16.34
CA PRO A 862 -64.60 -15.86 -17.74
C PRO A 862 -63.64 -17.00 -18.16
N PRO A 863 -63.94 -17.71 -19.27
CA PRO A 863 -63.20 -18.91 -19.67
C PRO A 863 -61.82 -18.61 -20.29
N ARG A 864 -60.79 -19.32 -19.81
CA ARG A 864 -59.45 -19.33 -20.42
C ARG A 864 -59.44 -20.25 -21.66
N ARG A 865 -58.71 -19.85 -22.72
CA ARG A 865 -58.57 -20.64 -23.96
C ARG A 865 -57.99 -22.03 -23.66
N LYS A 866 -58.42 -23.05 -24.41
CA LYS A 866 -57.74 -24.35 -24.45
C LYS A 866 -56.32 -24.16 -24.98
N THR A 867 -55.31 -24.51 -24.20
CA THR A 867 -53.99 -24.88 -24.72
C THR A 867 -54.10 -26.27 -25.33
N GLU A 868 -53.40 -26.51 -26.43
CA GLU A 868 -53.13 -27.86 -26.92
C GLU A 868 -52.19 -28.58 -25.93
N PRO A 869 -52.25 -29.92 -25.81
CA PRO A 869 -51.29 -30.67 -25.03
C PRO A 869 -49.92 -30.58 -25.72
N LYS A 870 -49.01 -29.79 -25.14
CA LYS A 870 -47.59 -29.84 -25.50
C LYS A 870 -47.02 -31.17 -24.99
N SER A 871 -46.23 -31.85 -25.82
CA SER A 871 -45.51 -33.06 -25.42
C SER A 871 -44.44 -32.76 -24.37
N ASP A 872 -44.13 -33.73 -23.51
CA ASP A 872 -43.19 -33.56 -22.40
C ASP A 872 -41.74 -33.40 -22.92
N SER A 873 -41.45 -33.90 -24.13
CA SER A 873 -40.28 -33.56 -24.93
C SER A 873 -40.01 -32.04 -25.05
N LEU A 874 -41.01 -31.16 -24.91
CA LEU A 874 -40.82 -29.70 -24.94
C LEU A 874 -40.52 -29.10 -23.55
N MET A 875 -40.69 -29.88 -22.46
CA MET A 875 -40.29 -29.52 -21.09
C MET A 875 -38.85 -29.98 -20.74
N MET A 876 -38.12 -30.50 -21.72
CA MET A 876 -36.66 -30.71 -21.67
C MET A 876 -35.90 -29.43 -22.06
N PHE A 877 -36.44 -28.62 -22.99
CA PHE A 877 -35.87 -27.31 -23.32
C PHE A 877 -35.89 -26.36 -22.12
N GLY A 878 -34.74 -25.77 -21.81
CA GLY A 878 -34.55 -24.89 -20.66
C GLY A 878 -33.96 -25.55 -19.40
N LYS A 879 -33.87 -26.89 -19.35
CA LYS A 879 -33.09 -27.60 -18.32
C LYS A 879 -31.63 -27.77 -18.76
N GLN A 880 -30.71 -27.84 -17.79
CA GLN A 880 -29.31 -28.16 -18.05
C GLN A 880 -29.08 -29.67 -17.87
N HIS A 881 -28.29 -30.25 -18.77
CA HIS A 881 -27.98 -31.68 -18.83
C HIS A 881 -26.47 -31.90 -18.64
N ASP A 882 -26.07 -33.13 -18.33
CA ASP A 882 -24.65 -33.49 -18.27
C ASP A 882 -24.06 -33.55 -19.70
N VAL A 883 -22.91 -32.89 -19.89
CA VAL A 883 -22.15 -32.92 -21.15
C VAL A 883 -21.82 -34.36 -21.56
N ALA A 884 -21.51 -35.24 -20.60
CA ALA A 884 -21.13 -36.63 -20.89
C ALA A 884 -22.31 -37.45 -21.43
N GLU A 885 -23.50 -37.31 -20.83
CA GLU A 885 -24.72 -37.99 -21.28
C GLU A 885 -25.16 -37.52 -22.67
N CYS A 886 -25.12 -36.20 -22.91
CA CYS A 886 -25.40 -35.63 -24.22
C CYS A 886 -24.36 -36.06 -25.28
N MET A 887 -23.08 -36.15 -24.90
CA MET A 887 -22.00 -36.63 -25.75
C MET A 887 -22.18 -38.10 -26.15
N ASP A 888 -22.47 -39.00 -25.21
CA ASP A 888 -22.69 -40.42 -25.51
C ASP A 888 -23.93 -40.61 -26.42
N ASN A 889 -25.01 -39.84 -26.24
CA ASN A 889 -26.17 -39.87 -27.16
C ASN A 889 -25.80 -39.38 -28.58
N CYS A 890 -24.99 -38.32 -28.69
CA CYS A 890 -24.51 -37.82 -29.98
C CYS A 890 -23.57 -38.81 -30.67
N LEU A 891 -22.63 -39.42 -29.93
CA LEU A 891 -21.71 -40.43 -30.44
C LEU A 891 -22.44 -41.71 -30.88
N PHE A 892 -23.48 -42.12 -30.15
CA PHE A 892 -24.37 -43.22 -30.57
C PHE A 892 -25.08 -42.91 -31.89
N GLN A 893 -25.67 -41.72 -32.04
CA GLN A 893 -26.34 -41.33 -33.29
C GLN A 893 -25.36 -41.18 -34.46
N ILE A 894 -24.14 -40.70 -34.22
CA ILE A 894 -23.08 -40.68 -35.25
C ILE A 894 -22.70 -42.10 -35.65
N GLU A 895 -22.45 -43.02 -34.70
CA GLU A 895 -22.12 -44.40 -35.04
C GLU A 895 -23.27 -45.10 -35.79
N ALA A 896 -24.51 -44.95 -35.32
CA ALA A 896 -25.70 -45.56 -35.91
C ALA A 896 -26.12 -44.97 -37.27
N ALA A 897 -25.56 -43.83 -37.68
CA ALA A 897 -25.75 -43.25 -39.01
C ALA A 897 -24.62 -43.59 -40.00
N LEU A 898 -23.42 -43.92 -39.50
CA LEU A 898 -22.20 -44.16 -40.29
C LEU A 898 -21.89 -45.64 -40.58
N LEU A 899 -22.51 -46.59 -39.86
CA LEU A 899 -22.37 -48.01 -40.18
C LEU A 899 -22.93 -48.33 -41.58
N ARG A 900 -22.22 -49.17 -42.33
CA ARG A 900 -22.64 -49.70 -43.64
C ARG A 900 -22.74 -51.21 -43.62
N SER A 901 -23.61 -51.77 -44.45
CA SER A 901 -23.91 -53.22 -44.51
C SER A 901 -22.79 -54.11 -45.08
N ASP A 902 -21.72 -53.51 -45.60
CA ASP A 902 -20.70 -54.17 -46.43
C ASP A 902 -19.52 -54.76 -45.62
N ASP A 903 -19.39 -54.41 -44.33
CA ASP A 903 -18.17 -54.67 -43.52
C ASP A 903 -17.98 -56.13 -43.06
N ASP A 904 -18.93 -57.04 -43.33
CA ASP A 904 -18.84 -58.48 -43.01
C ASP A 904 -18.64 -59.34 -44.28
N ALA A 905 -17.39 -59.41 -44.75
CA ALA A 905 -16.91 -60.41 -45.71
C ALA A 905 -15.54 -60.96 -45.28
N GLU A 906 -15.35 -62.28 -45.37
CA GLU A 906 -14.24 -62.98 -44.71
C GLU A 906 -12.85 -62.66 -45.31
N VAL A 907 -11.87 -62.35 -44.44
CA VAL A 907 -10.66 -63.17 -44.18
C VAL A 907 -9.82 -62.50 -43.06
N GLY A 908 -9.25 -63.32 -42.17
CA GLY A 908 -8.80 -62.85 -40.85
C GLY A 908 -7.60 -61.88 -40.82
N GLY A 909 -7.79 -60.75 -40.13
CA GLY A 909 -6.71 -59.85 -39.69
C GLY A 909 -7.23 -58.45 -39.34
N ALA A 910 -7.16 -58.06 -38.06
CA ALA A 910 -7.53 -56.73 -37.55
C ALA A 910 -8.93 -56.20 -37.95
N SER A 911 -9.94 -56.47 -37.10
CA SER A 911 -11.29 -55.90 -37.23
C SER A 911 -11.28 -54.40 -37.52
N GLN A 912 -11.92 -53.99 -38.63
CA GLN A 912 -12.17 -52.60 -38.94
C GLN A 912 -13.20 -52.03 -37.94
N LYS A 913 -12.69 -51.34 -36.91
CA LYS A 913 -13.52 -50.60 -35.96
C LYS A 913 -14.23 -49.44 -36.69
N SER A 914 -15.51 -49.24 -36.39
CA SER A 914 -16.28 -48.06 -36.84
C SER A 914 -15.56 -46.74 -36.50
N LEU A 915 -15.84 -45.66 -37.22
CA LEU A 915 -15.14 -44.38 -37.06
C LEU A 915 -15.11 -43.89 -35.61
N VAL A 916 -16.25 -43.93 -34.93
CA VAL A 916 -16.40 -43.57 -33.51
C VAL A 916 -15.53 -44.46 -32.61
N LYS A 917 -15.54 -45.78 -32.82
CA LYS A 917 -14.69 -46.72 -32.08
C LYS A 917 -13.20 -46.65 -32.43
N ARG A 918 -12.84 -46.11 -33.60
CA ARG A 918 -11.45 -45.86 -33.99
C ARG A 918 -10.89 -44.60 -33.32
N LEU A 919 -11.70 -43.56 -33.15
CA LEU A 919 -11.26 -42.25 -32.63
C LEU A 919 -11.29 -42.16 -31.09
N PHE A 920 -12.36 -42.64 -30.45
CA PHE A 920 -12.61 -42.37 -29.03
C PHE A 920 -12.46 -43.59 -28.10
N TYR A 921 -12.57 -44.82 -28.61
CA TYR A 921 -12.65 -46.00 -27.75
C TYR A 921 -11.30 -46.72 -27.56
N GLY A 922 -10.79 -46.66 -26.34
CA GLY A 922 -9.66 -47.48 -25.88
C GLY A 922 -10.11 -48.83 -25.31
N LYS A 923 -9.15 -49.65 -24.87
CA LYS A 923 -9.39 -50.86 -24.07
C LYS A 923 -8.68 -50.78 -22.73
N ILE A 924 -9.35 -51.25 -21.69
CA ILE A 924 -8.79 -51.49 -20.35
C ILE A 924 -8.86 -52.98 -20.00
N ARG A 925 -7.94 -53.43 -19.15
CA ARG A 925 -8.04 -54.68 -18.39
C ARG A 925 -8.33 -54.37 -16.94
N GLN A 926 -9.33 -55.00 -16.37
CA GLN A 926 -9.62 -54.99 -14.93
C GLN A 926 -9.13 -56.29 -14.31
N ARG A 927 -8.36 -56.21 -13.22
CA ARG A 927 -7.87 -57.35 -12.41
C ARG A 927 -8.36 -57.19 -10.98
N ILE A 928 -9.31 -58.02 -10.55
CA ILE A 928 -9.76 -58.04 -9.14
C ILE A 928 -8.93 -59.04 -8.36
N THR A 929 -8.21 -58.55 -7.35
CA THR A 929 -7.41 -59.37 -6.42
C THR A 929 -8.12 -59.44 -5.06
N PRO A 930 -8.64 -60.61 -4.65
CA PRO A 930 -9.26 -60.77 -3.35
C PRO A 930 -8.24 -60.64 -2.21
N PRO A 931 -8.65 -60.19 -1.01
CA PRO A 931 -7.74 -60.12 0.14
C PRO A 931 -7.23 -61.51 0.52
N VAL A 932 -5.95 -61.59 0.89
CA VAL A 932 -5.33 -62.84 1.37
C VAL A 932 -6.01 -63.26 2.67
N SER A 933 -6.48 -64.50 2.74
CA SER A 933 -7.04 -65.11 3.95
C SER A 933 -6.31 -66.42 4.26
N ASP A 934 -6.23 -66.80 5.53
CA ASP A 934 -5.47 -67.97 6.02
C ASP A 934 -6.09 -69.34 5.65
N ARG A 935 -6.84 -69.42 4.55
CA ARG A 935 -7.41 -70.67 4.03
C ARG A 935 -7.07 -70.84 2.55
N PRO A 936 -6.61 -72.02 2.11
CA PRO A 936 -6.20 -72.28 0.73
C PRO A 936 -7.41 -72.47 -0.19
N VAL A 937 -8.22 -71.41 -0.34
CA VAL A 937 -9.17 -71.29 -1.45
C VAL A 937 -8.36 -70.93 -2.70
N ARG A 938 -8.68 -71.58 -3.82
CA ARG A 938 -7.98 -71.42 -5.10
C ARG A 938 -8.29 -70.04 -5.68
N SER A 939 -7.49 -69.03 -5.32
CA SER A 939 -7.72 -67.63 -5.66
C SER A 939 -7.57 -67.37 -7.17
N THR A 940 -8.68 -67.50 -7.90
CA THR A 940 -8.80 -67.10 -9.29
C THR A 940 -8.88 -65.57 -9.36
N THR A 941 -7.77 -64.91 -9.73
CA THR A 941 -7.79 -63.51 -10.15
C THR A 941 -8.82 -63.35 -11.26
N HIS A 942 -9.80 -62.46 -11.06
CA HIS A 942 -10.82 -62.22 -12.07
C HIS A 942 -10.32 -61.13 -13.02
N GLU A 943 -9.92 -61.53 -14.22
CA GLU A 943 -9.43 -60.65 -15.28
C GLU A 943 -10.50 -60.47 -16.36
N ARG A 944 -10.78 -59.23 -16.75
CA ARG A 944 -11.76 -58.86 -17.78
C ARG A 944 -11.22 -57.71 -18.63
N ASP A 945 -11.37 -57.82 -19.95
CA ASP A 945 -11.04 -56.76 -20.90
C ASP A 945 -12.35 -56.06 -21.32
N ASP A 946 -12.39 -54.74 -21.20
CA ASP A 946 -13.54 -53.88 -21.56
C ASP A 946 -13.09 -52.67 -22.40
N PHE A 947 -14.04 -52.00 -23.05
CA PHE A 947 -13.83 -50.75 -23.78
C PHE A 947 -14.20 -49.53 -22.92
N PHE A 948 -13.54 -48.40 -23.13
CA PHE A 948 -13.87 -47.11 -22.51
C PHE A 948 -13.88 -45.98 -23.54
N SER A 949 -14.77 -45.00 -23.40
CA SER A 949 -14.81 -43.75 -24.20
C SER A 949 -14.13 -42.59 -23.47
N HIS A 950 -14.32 -42.49 -22.16
CA HIS A 950 -13.71 -41.49 -21.28
C HIS A 950 -13.18 -42.14 -19.98
N LEU A 951 -12.25 -41.46 -19.30
CA LEU A 951 -11.76 -41.83 -17.98
C LEU A 951 -12.40 -40.91 -16.92
N PRO A 952 -13.22 -41.43 -15.98
CA PRO A 952 -13.76 -40.63 -14.89
C PRO A 952 -12.74 -40.44 -13.77
N VAL A 953 -12.52 -39.19 -13.35
CA VAL A 953 -11.61 -38.80 -12.28
C VAL A 953 -12.38 -38.07 -11.18
N ASN A 954 -12.35 -38.60 -9.96
CA ASN A 954 -13.00 -37.97 -8.80
C ASN A 954 -12.24 -36.71 -8.35
N VAL A 955 -12.96 -35.63 -8.06
CA VAL A 955 -12.39 -34.36 -7.57
C VAL A 955 -12.76 -34.16 -6.09
N SER A 956 -11.89 -34.63 -5.19
CA SER A 956 -12.20 -34.78 -3.76
C SER A 956 -11.49 -33.82 -2.79
N GLU A 957 -10.28 -33.36 -3.09
CA GLU A 957 -9.39 -32.68 -2.11
C GLU A 957 -8.57 -31.54 -2.73
N GLU A 958 -8.18 -30.57 -1.89
CA GLU A 958 -7.28 -29.45 -2.22
C GLU A 958 -5.85 -29.95 -2.55
N GLY A 959 -5.19 -29.36 -3.56
CA GLY A 959 -3.80 -29.71 -3.94
C GLY A 959 -3.65 -31.03 -4.71
N PHE A 960 -4.75 -31.56 -5.22
CA PHE A 960 -4.84 -32.77 -6.03
C PHE A 960 -4.51 -32.46 -7.51
N ASP A 961 -3.77 -33.34 -8.19
CA ASP A 961 -3.46 -33.21 -9.62
C ASP A 961 -4.05 -34.32 -10.49
N LEU A 962 -3.96 -34.16 -11.80
CA LEU A 962 -4.51 -35.11 -12.77
C LEU A 962 -3.90 -36.52 -12.64
N TYR A 963 -2.62 -36.65 -12.25
CA TYR A 963 -1.99 -37.95 -12.06
C TYR A 963 -2.41 -38.61 -10.74
N ASP A 964 -2.66 -37.85 -9.67
CA ASP A 964 -3.32 -38.38 -8.47
C ASP A 964 -4.69 -38.98 -8.82
N GLY A 965 -5.50 -38.23 -9.55
CA GLY A 965 -6.86 -38.62 -9.91
C GLY A 965 -6.92 -39.84 -10.83
N LEU A 966 -6.04 -39.90 -11.83
CA LEU A 966 -5.88 -41.10 -12.66
C LEU A 966 -5.35 -42.29 -11.83
N SER A 967 -4.40 -42.07 -10.91
CA SER A 967 -3.90 -43.14 -10.02
C SER A 967 -5.01 -43.76 -9.17
N GLY A 968 -5.92 -42.93 -8.62
CA GLY A 968 -7.08 -43.40 -7.87
C GLY A 968 -8.12 -44.16 -8.71
N TYR A 969 -8.17 -43.93 -10.02
CA TYR A 969 -8.99 -44.72 -10.95
C TYR A 969 -8.33 -46.08 -11.29
N PHE A 970 -7.00 -46.15 -11.35
CA PHE A 970 -6.27 -47.36 -11.77
C PHE A 970 -5.89 -48.33 -10.61
N ASP A 971 -5.96 -47.94 -9.34
CA ASP A 971 -5.81 -48.83 -8.16
C ASP A 971 -6.86 -48.51 -7.08
N ASP A 972 -8.09 -49.01 -7.26
CA ASP A 972 -9.28 -48.74 -6.42
C ASP A 972 -9.62 -49.93 -5.48
N SER A 973 -10.48 -49.69 -4.48
CA SER A 973 -10.95 -50.68 -3.51
C SER A 973 -12.45 -50.97 -3.61
N VAL A 974 -12.79 -52.08 -4.26
CA VAL A 974 -14.17 -52.51 -4.54
C VAL A 974 -14.69 -53.51 -3.50
N GLU A 975 -16.01 -53.55 -3.31
CA GLU A 975 -16.65 -54.60 -2.50
C GLU A 975 -16.98 -55.80 -3.39
N PHE A 976 -16.16 -56.85 -3.28
CA PHE A 976 -16.30 -58.10 -4.02
C PHE A 976 -16.69 -59.22 -3.04
N GLN A 977 -17.82 -59.89 -3.31
CA GLN A 977 -18.36 -60.99 -2.48
C GLN A 977 -18.51 -60.65 -0.98
N GLY A 978 -18.81 -59.38 -0.65
CA GLY A 978 -18.98 -58.91 0.73
C GLY A 978 -17.67 -58.53 1.46
N HIS A 979 -16.53 -58.55 0.77
CA HIS A 979 -15.24 -58.13 1.30
C HIS A 979 -14.61 -57.03 0.45
N LYS A 980 -13.78 -56.17 1.05
CA LYS A 980 -12.97 -55.21 0.28
C LYS A 980 -11.87 -55.96 -0.47
N ALA A 981 -11.84 -55.83 -1.79
CA ALA A 981 -10.82 -56.35 -2.68
C ALA A 981 -10.15 -55.20 -3.44
N LYS A 982 -8.92 -55.38 -3.91
CA LYS A 982 -8.26 -54.40 -4.79
C LYS A 982 -8.67 -54.65 -6.24
N MET A 983 -9.05 -53.59 -6.93
CA MET A 983 -9.27 -53.56 -8.38
C MET A 983 -8.14 -52.77 -9.02
N GLU A 984 -7.25 -53.47 -9.70
CA GLU A 984 -6.24 -52.85 -10.55
C GLU A 984 -6.77 -52.75 -11.97
N VAL A 985 -6.65 -51.58 -12.60
CA VAL A 985 -7.03 -51.34 -13.99
C VAL A 985 -5.77 -50.97 -14.78
N THR A 986 -5.62 -51.49 -16.00
CA THR A 986 -4.49 -51.18 -16.90
C THR A 986 -4.96 -50.87 -18.32
N LEU A 987 -4.26 -49.98 -19.01
CA LEU A 987 -4.52 -49.62 -20.41
C LEU A 987 -3.92 -50.65 -21.37
N LEU A 988 -4.70 -51.03 -22.39
CA LEU A 988 -4.32 -51.97 -23.47
C LEU A 988 -4.29 -51.30 -24.85
N ASP A 989 -5.45 -50.84 -25.35
CA ASP A 989 -5.55 -50.04 -26.58
C ASP A 989 -5.71 -48.57 -26.19
N LEU A 990 -4.91 -47.68 -26.78
CA LEU A 990 -4.96 -46.23 -26.57
C LEU A 990 -5.73 -45.52 -27.72
N PRO A 991 -6.78 -44.72 -27.43
CA PRO A 991 -7.56 -44.03 -28.46
C PRO A 991 -6.84 -42.77 -28.99
N PRO A 992 -6.95 -42.41 -30.28
CA PRO A 992 -6.40 -41.17 -30.83
C PRO A 992 -6.87 -39.90 -30.11
N VAL A 993 -8.11 -39.88 -29.61
CA VAL A 993 -8.66 -38.83 -28.76
C VAL A 993 -8.98 -39.43 -27.39
N LEU A 994 -8.33 -38.94 -26.34
CA LEU A 994 -8.51 -39.37 -24.96
C LEU A 994 -9.30 -38.30 -24.19
N GLN A 995 -10.42 -38.72 -23.61
CA GLN A 995 -11.33 -37.86 -22.85
C GLN A 995 -11.22 -38.19 -21.35
N ILE A 996 -11.14 -37.16 -20.49
CA ILE A 996 -11.06 -37.32 -19.03
C ILE A 996 -12.12 -36.44 -18.36
N GLN A 997 -13.13 -37.06 -17.77
CA GLN A 997 -14.24 -36.38 -17.10
C GLN A 997 -13.87 -36.11 -15.64
N LEU A 998 -13.94 -34.85 -15.21
CA LEU A 998 -13.69 -34.45 -13.83
C LEU A 998 -15.01 -34.50 -13.04
N GLN A 999 -15.20 -35.58 -12.29
CA GLN A 999 -16.39 -35.86 -11.49
C GLN A 999 -16.41 -34.95 -10.25
N ARG A 1000 -16.91 -33.73 -10.48
CA ARG A 1000 -17.09 -32.68 -9.46
C ARG A 1000 -18.41 -32.77 -8.70
N VAL A 1001 -19.42 -33.44 -9.25
CA VAL A 1001 -20.73 -33.58 -8.59
C VAL A 1001 -20.65 -34.68 -7.54
N GLN A 1002 -20.77 -34.30 -6.27
CA GLN A 1002 -20.74 -35.21 -5.12
C GLN A 1002 -22.04 -35.12 -4.32
N PHE A 1003 -22.35 -36.15 -3.53
CA PHE A 1003 -23.53 -36.16 -2.64
C PHE A 1003 -23.12 -36.04 -1.17
N ASN A 1004 -23.51 -34.93 -0.52
CA ASN A 1004 -23.31 -34.76 0.91
C ASN A 1004 -24.35 -35.60 1.67
N ARG A 1005 -23.89 -36.71 2.27
CA ARG A 1005 -24.74 -37.67 3.00
C ARG A 1005 -25.36 -37.09 4.29
N VAL A 1006 -24.82 -36.02 4.85
CA VAL A 1006 -25.37 -35.36 6.04
C VAL A 1006 -26.51 -34.41 5.62
N LEU A 1007 -26.27 -33.57 4.61
CA LEU A 1007 -27.27 -32.60 4.12
C LEU A 1007 -28.31 -33.20 3.15
N GLN A 1008 -28.11 -34.45 2.70
CA GLN A 1008 -28.93 -35.12 1.68
C GLN A 1008 -29.03 -34.33 0.36
N GLN A 1009 -27.98 -33.58 0.02
CA GLN A 1009 -27.93 -32.69 -1.15
C GLN A 1009 -26.72 -33.00 -2.03
N ALA A 1010 -26.91 -32.88 -3.34
CA ALA A 1010 -25.82 -32.89 -4.31
C ALA A 1010 -25.15 -31.51 -4.36
N TYR A 1011 -23.81 -31.48 -4.40
CA TYR A 1011 -23.02 -30.27 -4.48
C TYR A 1011 -21.91 -30.42 -5.55
N LYS A 1012 -21.46 -29.29 -6.11
CA LYS A 1012 -20.34 -29.26 -7.06
C LYS A 1012 -19.06 -28.86 -6.33
N SER A 1013 -18.08 -29.77 -6.30
CA SER A 1013 -16.72 -29.50 -5.87
C SER A 1013 -16.08 -28.42 -6.76
N GLN A 1014 -15.61 -27.35 -6.13
CA GLN A 1014 -14.93 -26.22 -6.80
C GLN A 1014 -13.40 -26.30 -6.65
N GLU A 1015 -12.87 -27.40 -6.09
CA GLU A 1015 -11.43 -27.57 -5.87
C GLU A 1015 -10.64 -27.45 -7.18
N TYR A 1016 -9.50 -26.76 -7.14
CA TYR A 1016 -8.59 -26.71 -8.27
C TYR A 1016 -7.93 -28.08 -8.46
N VAL A 1017 -7.91 -28.54 -9.71
CA VAL A 1017 -7.20 -29.77 -10.11
C VAL A 1017 -6.12 -29.35 -11.09
N LYS A 1018 -4.86 -29.52 -10.72
CA LYS A 1018 -3.76 -29.18 -11.63
C LYS A 1018 -3.70 -30.21 -12.77
N PHE A 1019 -3.83 -29.75 -14.01
CA PHE A 1019 -3.55 -30.51 -15.22
C PHE A 1019 -2.45 -29.81 -16.04
N GLU A 1020 -1.84 -30.53 -16.98
CA GLU A 1020 -0.75 -30.02 -17.80
C GLU A 1020 -1.03 -30.22 -19.29
N GLU A 1021 -0.31 -29.46 -20.12
CA GLU A 1021 -0.42 -29.52 -21.59
C GLU A 1021 -0.03 -30.89 -22.16
N ASN A 1022 0.88 -31.61 -21.51
CA ASN A 1022 1.36 -32.92 -21.94
C ASN A 1022 1.05 -33.97 -20.88
N LEU A 1023 0.37 -35.06 -21.28
CA LEU A 1023 0.02 -36.20 -20.45
C LEU A 1023 0.76 -37.44 -20.94
N TYR A 1024 1.42 -38.17 -20.04
CA TYR A 1024 2.18 -39.38 -20.35
C TYR A 1024 1.50 -40.59 -19.69
N VAL A 1025 0.72 -41.34 -20.46
CA VAL A 1025 -0.06 -42.48 -19.92
C VAL A 1025 0.75 -43.78 -19.85
N ASP A 1026 2.03 -43.75 -20.21
CA ASP A 1026 2.97 -44.87 -20.15
C ASP A 1026 2.89 -45.64 -18.81
N ARG A 1027 2.85 -44.90 -17.69
CA ARG A 1027 2.78 -45.42 -16.32
C ARG A 1027 1.53 -46.28 -16.00
N PHE A 1028 0.49 -46.21 -16.83
CA PHE A 1028 -0.78 -46.93 -16.66
C PHE A 1028 -0.98 -48.07 -17.68
N LEU A 1029 -0.03 -48.29 -18.60
CA LEU A 1029 -0.07 -49.40 -19.56
C LEU A 1029 0.18 -50.75 -18.88
N GLU A 1030 -0.45 -51.81 -19.42
CA GLU A 1030 -0.11 -53.21 -19.09
C GLU A 1030 1.36 -53.54 -19.42
N SER A 1031 1.93 -52.88 -20.44
CA SER A 1031 3.33 -53.04 -20.88
C SER A 1031 4.34 -52.16 -20.12
N ALA A 1032 3.92 -51.42 -19.09
CA ALA A 1032 4.81 -50.56 -18.30
C ALA A 1032 5.88 -51.38 -17.55
N ASN A 1033 7.02 -50.76 -17.24
CA ASN A 1033 8.12 -51.43 -16.56
C ASN A 1033 7.67 -51.97 -15.17
N PRO A 1034 7.69 -53.29 -14.91
CA PRO A 1034 7.11 -53.87 -13.69
C PRO A 1034 7.88 -53.46 -12.43
N SER A 1035 9.20 -53.20 -12.53
CA SER A 1035 10.01 -52.72 -11.41
C SER A 1035 9.70 -51.27 -11.06
N LYS A 1036 9.44 -50.41 -12.05
CA LYS A 1036 8.94 -49.04 -11.81
C LYS A 1036 7.52 -49.07 -11.24
N LYS A 1037 6.62 -49.87 -11.83
CA LYS A 1037 5.23 -50.01 -11.37
C LYS A 1037 5.12 -50.53 -9.93
N GLN A 1038 6.00 -51.43 -9.50
CA GLN A 1038 6.07 -51.85 -8.11
C GLN A 1038 6.56 -50.73 -7.19
N ARG A 1039 7.55 -49.92 -7.63
CA ARG A 1039 8.05 -48.77 -6.85
C ARG A 1039 7.05 -47.63 -6.78
N SER A 1040 6.30 -47.34 -7.85
CA SER A 1040 5.26 -46.31 -7.84
C SER A 1040 4.13 -46.66 -6.89
N LYS A 1041 3.69 -47.93 -6.83
CA LYS A 1041 2.69 -48.39 -5.85
C LYS A 1041 3.12 -48.17 -4.39
N VAL A 1042 4.41 -48.34 -4.07
CA VAL A 1042 4.93 -48.02 -2.73
C VAL A 1042 4.84 -46.52 -2.45
N ILE A 1043 5.30 -45.68 -3.38
CA ILE A 1043 5.25 -44.21 -3.24
C ILE A 1043 3.80 -43.71 -3.14
N GLN A 1044 2.88 -44.27 -3.93
CA GLN A 1044 1.44 -43.99 -3.88
C GLN A 1044 0.83 -44.39 -2.53
N SER A 1045 1.25 -45.52 -1.93
CA SER A 1045 0.76 -45.91 -0.59
C SER A 1045 1.22 -44.97 0.53
N GLU A 1046 2.44 -44.41 0.44
CA GLU A 1046 2.91 -43.38 1.36
C GLU A 1046 2.20 -42.03 1.13
N LEU A 1047 1.95 -41.64 -0.13
CA LEU A 1047 1.13 -40.47 -0.45
C LEU A 1047 -0.28 -40.56 0.15
N SER A 1048 -0.95 -41.71 0.04
CA SER A 1048 -2.25 -41.95 0.69
C SER A 1048 -2.14 -41.87 2.21
N ARG A 1049 -1.14 -42.51 2.85
CA ARG A 1049 -0.92 -42.43 4.30
C ARG A 1049 -0.78 -40.97 4.78
N CYS A 1050 -0.05 -40.14 4.04
CA CYS A 1050 0.14 -38.74 4.38
C CYS A 1050 -1.16 -37.93 4.19
N ARG A 1051 -1.92 -38.18 3.12
CA ARG A 1051 -3.23 -37.56 2.87
C ARG A 1051 -4.26 -37.92 3.93
N ASP A 1052 -4.44 -39.20 4.24
CA ASP A 1052 -5.32 -39.69 5.30
C ASP A 1052 -5.04 -38.99 6.63
N ARG A 1053 -3.75 -38.78 6.96
CA ARG A 1053 -3.34 -38.09 8.19
C ARG A 1053 -3.61 -36.58 8.15
N ILE A 1054 -3.37 -35.89 7.03
CA ILE A 1054 -3.74 -34.47 6.89
C ILE A 1054 -5.26 -34.30 6.98
N TYR A 1055 -6.02 -35.12 6.27
CA TYR A 1055 -7.49 -35.12 6.28
C TYR A 1055 -8.02 -35.30 7.72
N ALA A 1056 -7.45 -36.22 8.50
CA ALA A 1056 -7.80 -36.44 9.91
C ALA A 1056 -7.38 -35.30 10.87
N LEU A 1057 -6.52 -34.36 10.45
CA LEU A 1057 -6.12 -33.18 11.23
C LEU A 1057 -6.83 -31.89 10.79
N VAL A 1058 -7.33 -31.85 9.54
CA VAL A 1058 -8.00 -30.67 8.95
C VAL A 1058 -9.52 -30.78 9.04
N LYS A 1059 -10.10 -31.98 8.95
CA LYS A 1059 -11.55 -32.16 8.87
C LYS A 1059 -12.21 -32.42 10.23
N ASP A 1060 -12.58 -31.32 10.89
CA ASP A 1060 -13.66 -31.30 11.89
C ASP A 1060 -14.97 -30.80 11.23
N GLU A 1061 -16.10 -30.85 11.93
CA GLU A 1061 -17.40 -30.37 11.40
C GLU A 1061 -17.58 -28.84 11.46
N GLN A 1062 -16.63 -28.10 12.04
CA GLN A 1062 -16.76 -26.66 12.32
C GLN A 1062 -15.57 -25.81 11.81
N ALA A 1063 -14.32 -26.16 12.15
CA ALA A 1063 -13.09 -25.56 11.62
C ALA A 1063 -11.88 -26.51 11.79
N PRO A 1064 -10.72 -26.28 11.15
CA PRO A 1064 -9.54 -27.13 11.31
C PRO A 1064 -9.06 -27.24 12.76
N PHE A 1065 -8.51 -28.39 13.15
CA PHE A 1065 -8.18 -28.70 14.55
C PHE A 1065 -7.20 -27.68 15.19
N ALA A 1066 -6.22 -27.19 14.42
CA ALA A 1066 -5.30 -26.15 14.87
C ALA A 1066 -5.99 -24.78 15.12
N GLU A 1067 -7.06 -24.46 14.38
CA GLU A 1067 -7.86 -23.25 14.58
C GLU A 1067 -8.78 -23.40 15.78
N HIS A 1068 -9.38 -24.58 15.99
CA HIS A 1068 -10.12 -24.90 17.24
C HIS A 1068 -9.24 -24.74 18.49
N LEU A 1069 -8.00 -25.21 18.48
CA LEU A 1069 -7.05 -25.04 19.59
C LEU A 1069 -6.73 -23.55 19.83
N ASP A 1070 -6.50 -22.78 18.77
CA ASP A 1070 -6.16 -21.36 18.83
C ASP A 1070 -7.34 -20.49 19.34
N VAL A 1071 -8.56 -20.74 18.85
CA VAL A 1071 -9.80 -20.11 19.34
C VAL A 1071 -10.06 -20.48 20.80
N THR A 1072 -9.86 -21.74 21.19
CA THR A 1072 -10.03 -22.20 22.58
C THR A 1072 -9.03 -21.54 23.52
N SER A 1073 -7.75 -21.45 23.13
CA SER A 1073 -6.72 -20.75 23.90
C SER A 1073 -7.05 -19.26 24.07
N LYS A 1074 -7.42 -18.57 22.97
CA LYS A 1074 -7.86 -17.17 22.99
C LYS A 1074 -9.10 -16.94 23.87
N PHE A 1075 -10.05 -17.87 23.90
CA PHE A 1075 -11.22 -17.81 24.77
C PHE A 1075 -10.82 -17.93 26.26
N LEU A 1076 -9.96 -18.89 26.60
CA LEU A 1076 -9.49 -19.11 27.97
C LEU A 1076 -8.70 -17.91 28.51
N ILE A 1077 -7.82 -17.31 27.70
CA ILE A 1077 -7.08 -16.09 28.05
C ILE A 1077 -8.04 -14.92 28.33
N LYS A 1078 -9.11 -14.79 27.53
CA LYS A 1078 -10.08 -13.69 27.63
C LYS A 1078 -11.03 -13.80 28.84
N HIS A 1079 -11.26 -15.01 29.35
CA HIS A 1079 -12.24 -15.31 30.39
C HIS A 1079 -11.59 -15.94 31.63
N SER A 1080 -10.49 -15.34 32.12
CA SER A 1080 -9.71 -15.79 33.28
C SER A 1080 -10.56 -15.94 34.56
N PHE A 1081 -10.98 -17.18 34.85
CA PHE A 1081 -11.87 -17.52 35.98
C PHE A 1081 -11.25 -18.48 37.02
N LEU A 1082 -10.08 -19.07 36.74
CA LEU A 1082 -9.38 -20.03 37.61
C LEU A 1082 -7.86 -19.90 37.43
N ASP A 1083 -7.07 -20.11 38.49
CA ASP A 1083 -5.59 -20.02 38.41
C ASP A 1083 -4.97 -21.00 37.40
N THR A 1084 -5.66 -22.12 37.09
CA THR A 1084 -5.22 -23.12 36.09
C THR A 1084 -5.42 -22.70 34.63
N THR A 1085 -5.99 -21.53 34.32
CA THR A 1085 -6.19 -21.14 32.90
C THR A 1085 -4.87 -20.85 32.16
N GLN A 1086 -3.79 -20.47 32.85
CA GLN A 1086 -2.51 -20.20 32.20
C GLN A 1086 -1.82 -21.48 31.73
N GLU A 1087 -1.61 -22.46 32.63
CA GLU A 1087 -0.96 -23.75 32.29
C GLU A 1087 -1.71 -24.47 31.15
N LEU A 1088 -3.05 -24.43 31.18
CA LEU A 1088 -3.88 -25.01 30.12
C LEU A 1088 -3.75 -24.26 28.78
N SER A 1089 -3.66 -22.93 28.80
CA SER A 1089 -3.46 -22.14 27.57
C SER A 1089 -2.07 -22.35 26.96
N GLU A 1090 -1.04 -22.47 27.80
CA GLU A 1090 0.32 -22.81 27.37
C GLU A 1090 0.39 -24.21 26.76
N PHE A 1091 -0.28 -25.21 27.37
CA PHE A 1091 -0.42 -26.55 26.80
C PHE A 1091 -1.15 -26.55 25.44
N LEU A 1092 -2.29 -25.84 25.34
CA LEU A 1092 -3.04 -25.74 24.08
C LEU A 1092 -2.25 -25.04 22.96
N SER A 1093 -1.38 -24.07 23.30
CA SER A 1093 -0.46 -23.45 22.33
C SER A 1093 0.60 -24.44 21.84
N GLN A 1094 1.15 -25.26 22.74
CA GLN A 1094 2.14 -26.29 22.40
C GLN A 1094 1.53 -27.38 21.50
N GLU A 1095 0.31 -27.86 21.80
CA GLU A 1095 -0.40 -28.81 20.94
C GLU A 1095 -0.76 -28.21 19.57
N ARG A 1096 -1.19 -26.94 19.53
CA ARG A 1096 -1.42 -26.21 18.26
C ARG A 1096 -0.15 -26.14 17.42
N GLU A 1097 0.99 -25.85 18.04
CA GLU A 1097 2.29 -25.80 17.37
C GLU A 1097 2.77 -27.19 16.92
N ALA A 1098 2.53 -28.24 17.72
CA ALA A 1098 2.82 -29.62 17.34
C ALA A 1098 1.99 -30.08 16.13
N VAL A 1099 0.68 -29.83 16.13
CA VAL A 1099 -0.22 -30.14 14.99
C VAL A 1099 0.17 -29.32 13.75
N THR A 1100 0.49 -28.04 13.90
CA THR A 1100 0.94 -27.19 12.78
C THR A 1100 2.28 -27.69 12.21
N ALA A 1101 3.21 -28.12 13.06
CA ALA A 1101 4.47 -28.71 12.63
C ALA A 1101 4.30 -30.10 12.00
N GLU A 1102 3.32 -30.90 12.42
CA GLU A 1102 2.98 -32.18 11.77
C GLU A 1102 2.39 -31.94 10.38
N LEU A 1103 1.41 -31.04 10.24
CA LEU A 1103 0.84 -30.63 8.96
C LEU A 1103 1.91 -30.09 7.99
N GLY A 1104 2.88 -29.31 8.49
CA GLY A 1104 4.03 -28.85 7.71
C GLY A 1104 4.87 -30.00 7.16
N LYS A 1105 5.26 -30.96 8.02
CA LYS A 1105 6.04 -32.15 7.64
C LYS A 1105 5.30 -33.03 6.64
N LEU A 1106 4.02 -33.30 6.86
CA LEU A 1106 3.21 -34.14 5.96
C LEU A 1106 3.05 -33.51 4.57
N ARG A 1107 2.93 -32.18 4.49
CA ARG A 1107 2.92 -31.44 3.21
C ARG A 1107 4.28 -31.53 2.50
N GLU A 1108 5.39 -31.50 3.24
CA GLU A 1108 6.74 -31.69 2.68
C GLU A 1108 7.00 -33.15 2.24
N GLU A 1109 6.54 -34.15 3.00
CA GLU A 1109 6.56 -35.57 2.62
C GLU A 1109 5.76 -35.81 1.32
N ILE A 1110 4.54 -35.24 1.20
CA ILE A 1110 3.73 -35.33 -0.02
C ILE A 1110 4.45 -34.70 -1.21
N LYS A 1111 4.99 -33.49 -1.05
CA LYS A 1111 5.74 -32.82 -2.12
C LYS A 1111 6.90 -33.68 -2.60
N ARG A 1112 7.72 -34.18 -1.66
CA ARG A 1112 8.87 -35.04 -1.97
C ARG A 1112 8.45 -36.33 -2.66
N HIS A 1113 7.38 -36.98 -2.21
CA HIS A 1113 6.89 -38.21 -2.83
C HIS A 1113 6.31 -37.98 -4.23
N LYS A 1114 5.71 -36.81 -4.52
CA LYS A 1114 5.37 -36.42 -5.90
C LYS A 1114 6.62 -36.22 -6.76
N GLU A 1115 7.64 -35.54 -6.25
CA GLU A 1115 8.93 -35.35 -6.95
C GLU A 1115 9.64 -36.70 -7.23
N ASP A 1116 9.67 -37.62 -6.26
CA ASP A 1116 10.19 -38.99 -6.41
C ASP A 1116 9.39 -39.81 -7.45
N LEU A 1117 8.07 -39.58 -7.57
CA LEU A 1117 7.20 -40.29 -8.51
C LEU A 1117 7.37 -39.78 -9.95
N GLU A 1118 7.42 -38.47 -10.16
CA GLU A 1118 7.69 -37.92 -11.50
C GLU A 1118 9.12 -38.23 -11.96
N ALA A 1119 10.11 -38.18 -11.06
CA ALA A 1119 11.48 -38.60 -11.37
C ALA A 1119 11.59 -40.09 -11.76
N LEU A 1120 10.69 -40.95 -11.29
CA LEU A 1120 10.66 -42.38 -11.62
C LEU A 1120 10.18 -42.67 -13.05
N TRP A 1121 9.34 -41.79 -13.61
CA TRP A 1121 8.72 -41.97 -14.95
C TRP A 1121 9.20 -40.96 -16.00
N ALA A 1122 10.08 -40.01 -15.65
CA ALA A 1122 10.51 -38.91 -16.51
C ALA A 1122 11.15 -39.32 -17.86
N ASP A 1123 11.60 -40.58 -17.98
CA ASP A 1123 12.21 -41.21 -19.14
C ASP A 1123 11.21 -42.01 -20.03
N GLU A 1124 10.02 -42.35 -19.54
CA GLU A 1124 8.99 -43.07 -20.32
C GLU A 1124 7.95 -42.08 -20.89
N ARG A 1125 8.01 -41.90 -22.22
CA ARG A 1125 7.23 -40.88 -22.97
C ARG A 1125 6.67 -41.38 -24.30
N SER A 1126 6.49 -42.69 -24.44
CA SER A 1126 6.04 -43.35 -25.68
C SER A 1126 4.53 -43.23 -25.94
N ALA A 1127 3.75 -43.03 -24.88
CA ALA A 1127 2.32 -42.78 -24.91
C ALA A 1127 2.00 -41.33 -24.52
N ALA A 1128 2.65 -40.39 -25.20
CA ALA A 1128 2.44 -38.96 -25.04
C ALA A 1128 1.11 -38.50 -25.66
N TYR A 1129 0.42 -37.64 -24.93
CA TYR A 1129 -0.84 -36.99 -25.27
C TYR A 1129 -0.71 -35.47 -25.06
N GLU A 1130 -1.26 -34.70 -25.98
CA GLU A 1130 -1.25 -33.23 -25.94
C GLU A 1130 -2.67 -32.72 -25.70
N LEU A 1131 -2.83 -31.77 -24.77
CA LEU A 1131 -4.11 -31.16 -24.47
C LEU A 1131 -4.58 -30.36 -25.69
N THR A 1132 -5.80 -30.62 -26.15
CA THR A 1132 -6.38 -29.97 -27.33
C THR A 1132 -7.67 -29.22 -27.03
N SER A 1133 -8.41 -29.63 -25.99
CA SER A 1133 -9.63 -28.91 -25.58
C SER A 1133 -9.93 -29.03 -24.09
N VAL A 1134 -10.59 -28.01 -23.53
CA VAL A 1134 -11.04 -27.96 -22.13
C VAL A 1134 -12.46 -27.40 -22.09
N PHE A 1135 -13.40 -28.18 -21.55
CA PHE A 1135 -14.75 -27.71 -21.24
C PHE A 1135 -14.76 -27.12 -19.83
N ILE A 1136 -15.19 -25.88 -19.69
CA ILE A 1136 -15.37 -25.19 -18.41
C ILE A 1136 -16.86 -25.14 -18.06
N HIS A 1137 -17.20 -25.41 -16.79
CA HIS A 1137 -18.53 -25.14 -16.25
C HIS A 1137 -18.43 -24.04 -15.18
N ARG A 1138 -19.03 -22.87 -15.45
CA ARG A 1138 -19.18 -21.73 -14.53
C ARG A 1138 -20.48 -21.81 -13.75
N GLY A 1139 -20.43 -22.21 -12.48
CA GLY A 1139 -21.61 -22.30 -11.63
C GLY A 1139 -21.34 -22.96 -10.28
N SER A 1140 -22.12 -22.60 -9.26
CA SER A 1140 -22.07 -23.20 -7.92
C SER A 1140 -22.88 -24.49 -7.81
N SER A 1141 -23.94 -24.63 -8.61
CA SER A 1141 -24.82 -25.81 -8.63
C SER A 1141 -24.41 -26.82 -9.72
N PRO A 1142 -24.69 -28.13 -9.55
CA PRO A 1142 -24.74 -29.08 -10.66
C PRO A 1142 -25.83 -28.76 -11.70
N SER A 1143 -26.94 -28.13 -11.28
CA SER A 1143 -28.15 -27.94 -12.10
C SER A 1143 -28.32 -26.55 -12.73
N TRP A 1144 -27.45 -25.60 -12.40
CA TRP A 1144 -27.48 -24.23 -12.92
C TRP A 1144 -26.07 -23.65 -13.02
N GLY A 1145 -25.69 -23.21 -14.22
CA GLY A 1145 -24.44 -22.52 -14.53
C GLY A 1145 -24.34 -22.17 -16.01
N HIS A 1146 -23.12 -22.05 -16.52
CA HIS A 1146 -22.81 -21.78 -17.93
C HIS A 1146 -21.64 -22.62 -18.42
N TYR A 1147 -21.73 -23.18 -19.62
CA TYR A 1147 -20.70 -24.01 -20.23
C TYR A 1147 -20.03 -23.26 -21.39
N PHE A 1148 -18.70 -23.28 -21.43
CA PHE A 1148 -17.93 -22.75 -22.54
C PHE A 1148 -16.67 -23.60 -22.79
N PHE A 1149 -16.06 -23.41 -23.96
CA PHE A 1149 -15.13 -24.36 -24.54
C PHE A 1149 -13.83 -23.66 -24.96
N TYR A 1150 -12.69 -24.10 -24.40
CA TYR A 1150 -11.38 -23.75 -24.90
C TYR A 1150 -10.90 -24.81 -25.91
N ALA A 1151 -10.43 -24.36 -27.08
CA ALA A 1151 -9.77 -25.22 -28.06
C ALA A 1151 -8.41 -24.65 -28.47
N ARG A 1152 -7.39 -25.51 -28.53
CA ARG A 1152 -6.05 -25.14 -28.95
C ARG A 1152 -6.05 -24.78 -30.43
N CYS A 1153 -5.31 -23.76 -30.86
CA CYS A 1153 -5.27 -23.33 -32.27
C CYS A 1153 -4.41 -24.26 -33.14
N LEU A 1154 -4.86 -25.50 -33.33
CA LEU A 1154 -4.17 -26.54 -34.09
C LEU A 1154 -4.68 -26.62 -35.55
N PRO A 1155 -3.78 -26.84 -36.53
CA PRO A 1155 -2.33 -27.03 -36.38
C PRO A 1155 -1.52 -25.73 -36.28
N ASP A 1156 -2.08 -24.57 -36.64
CA ASP A 1156 -1.29 -23.42 -37.13
C ASP A 1156 -0.54 -22.63 -36.05
N ARG A 1157 -1.08 -22.56 -34.82
CA ARG A 1157 -0.56 -21.70 -33.74
C ARG A 1157 -0.71 -22.38 -32.37
N PRO A 1158 0.07 -23.45 -32.08
CA PRO A 1158 -0.13 -24.30 -30.90
C PRO A 1158 0.02 -23.61 -29.53
N ASP A 1159 0.61 -22.42 -29.44
CA ASP A 1159 0.68 -21.65 -28.18
C ASP A 1159 -0.54 -20.76 -27.94
N SER A 1160 -1.42 -20.60 -28.94
CA SER A 1160 -2.67 -19.84 -28.87
C SER A 1160 -3.87 -20.77 -28.65
N TRP A 1161 -4.91 -20.24 -27.99
CA TRP A 1161 -6.18 -20.94 -27.78
C TRP A 1161 -7.35 -20.05 -28.22
N PHE A 1162 -8.42 -20.67 -28.73
CA PHE A 1162 -9.71 -20.03 -28.90
C PHE A 1162 -10.59 -20.33 -27.68
N LYS A 1163 -11.26 -19.28 -27.18
CA LYS A 1163 -12.33 -19.35 -26.19
C LYS A 1163 -13.64 -19.21 -26.94
N MET A 1164 -14.39 -20.30 -27.03
CA MET A 1164 -15.70 -20.35 -27.67
C MET A 1164 -16.76 -20.29 -26.58
N ASN A 1165 -17.45 -19.16 -26.50
CA ASN A 1165 -18.41 -18.78 -25.48
C ASN A 1165 -19.75 -18.48 -26.16
N ASP A 1166 -20.46 -19.55 -26.54
CA ASP A 1166 -21.61 -19.50 -27.45
C ASP A 1166 -21.29 -18.69 -28.74
N SER A 1167 -21.93 -17.53 -28.93
CA SER A 1167 -21.78 -16.68 -30.11
C SER A 1167 -20.46 -15.91 -30.14
N GLU A 1168 -19.78 -15.77 -28.99
CA GLU A 1168 -18.51 -15.08 -28.85
C GLU A 1168 -17.34 -16.05 -29.07
N VAL A 1169 -16.40 -15.68 -29.97
CA VAL A 1169 -15.12 -16.39 -30.14
C VAL A 1169 -13.98 -15.41 -29.93
N THR A 1170 -13.28 -15.55 -28.81
CA THR A 1170 -12.09 -14.76 -28.47
C THR A 1170 -10.83 -15.62 -28.50
N MET A 1171 -9.66 -14.98 -28.52
CA MET A 1171 -8.36 -15.66 -28.48
C MET A 1171 -7.68 -15.39 -27.15
N VAL A 1172 -7.19 -16.45 -26.51
CA VAL A 1172 -6.59 -16.41 -25.17
C VAL A 1172 -5.21 -17.07 -25.16
N SER A 1173 -4.41 -16.75 -24.13
CA SER A 1173 -3.12 -17.41 -23.92
C SER A 1173 -3.31 -18.79 -23.30
N LYS A 1174 -2.29 -19.64 -23.45
CA LYS A 1174 -2.14 -20.88 -22.68
C LYS A 1174 -2.23 -20.66 -21.17
N ASP A 1175 -1.77 -19.50 -20.67
CA ASP A 1175 -1.74 -19.18 -19.25
C ASP A 1175 -3.14 -18.93 -18.66
N GLU A 1176 -4.12 -18.46 -19.46
CA GLU A 1176 -5.52 -18.38 -19.04
C GLU A 1176 -6.16 -19.79 -18.94
N VAL A 1177 -5.81 -20.69 -19.85
CA VAL A 1177 -6.35 -22.07 -19.89
C VAL A 1177 -5.76 -22.95 -18.79
N LEU A 1178 -4.53 -22.68 -18.36
CA LEU A 1178 -3.81 -23.39 -17.28
C LEU A 1178 -3.74 -22.58 -15.97
N ALA A 1179 -4.57 -21.54 -15.83
CA ALA A 1179 -4.63 -20.71 -14.62
C ALA A 1179 -5.10 -21.53 -13.40
N ASP A 1180 -4.57 -21.18 -12.22
CA ASP A 1180 -5.10 -21.67 -10.95
C ASP A 1180 -6.53 -21.11 -10.76
N SER A 1181 -7.52 -22.02 -10.70
CA SER A 1181 -8.93 -21.67 -10.56
C SER A 1181 -9.44 -21.69 -9.11
N THR A 1182 -8.54 -21.76 -8.12
CA THR A 1182 -8.88 -21.74 -6.70
C THR A 1182 -9.75 -20.52 -6.34
N GLY A 1183 -10.91 -20.76 -5.73
CA GLY A 1183 -11.91 -19.73 -5.41
C GLY A 1183 -12.82 -19.31 -6.58
N SER A 1184 -12.59 -19.81 -7.79
CA SER A 1184 -13.48 -19.61 -8.95
C SER A 1184 -14.70 -20.55 -8.91
N THR A 1185 -15.80 -20.14 -9.53
CA THR A 1185 -16.92 -21.03 -9.88
C THR A 1185 -16.84 -21.58 -11.30
N ALA A 1186 -15.93 -21.03 -12.13
CA ALA A 1186 -15.60 -21.48 -13.47
C ALA A 1186 -14.45 -22.50 -13.38
N ASN A 1187 -14.80 -23.78 -13.44
CA ASN A 1187 -13.87 -24.88 -13.22
C ASN A 1187 -13.95 -25.90 -14.37
N PRO A 1188 -12.83 -26.55 -14.76
CA PRO A 1188 -12.82 -27.59 -15.78
C PRO A 1188 -13.71 -28.78 -15.43
N TYR A 1189 -14.43 -29.31 -16.43
CA TYR A 1189 -15.39 -30.40 -16.31
C TYR A 1189 -15.02 -31.62 -17.19
N LEU A 1190 -14.55 -31.37 -18.41
CA LEU A 1190 -14.06 -32.40 -19.34
C LEU A 1190 -12.75 -31.91 -19.97
N LEU A 1191 -11.68 -32.68 -19.82
CA LEU A 1191 -10.40 -32.46 -20.49
C LEU A 1191 -10.32 -33.38 -21.71
N VAL A 1192 -9.86 -32.85 -22.84
CA VAL A 1192 -9.63 -33.63 -24.06
C VAL A 1192 -8.18 -33.49 -24.51
N TYR A 1193 -7.55 -34.64 -24.67
CA TYR A 1193 -6.20 -34.78 -25.19
C TYR A 1193 -6.22 -35.53 -26.53
N ALA A 1194 -5.38 -35.12 -27.48
CA ALA A 1194 -5.08 -35.91 -28.67
C ALA A 1194 -3.75 -36.64 -28.49
N ARG A 1195 -3.64 -37.86 -29.02
CA ARG A 1195 -2.37 -38.59 -29.02
C ARG A 1195 -1.36 -37.82 -29.87
N LYS A 1196 -0.13 -37.66 -29.36
CA LYS A 1196 0.96 -36.96 -30.08
C LYS A 1196 1.18 -37.61 -31.45
N ASP A 1197 1.49 -36.78 -32.44
CA ASP A 1197 1.71 -37.13 -33.85
C ASP A 1197 0.48 -37.71 -34.61
N ALA A 1198 -0.69 -37.87 -33.97
CA ALA A 1198 -1.87 -38.47 -34.62
C ALA A 1198 -2.63 -37.54 -35.59
N GLN A 1199 -2.42 -36.22 -35.52
CA GLN A 1199 -3.02 -35.19 -36.41
C GLN A 1199 -4.56 -35.20 -36.55
N VAL A 1200 -5.28 -35.76 -35.57
CA VAL A 1200 -6.76 -35.91 -35.60
C VAL A 1200 -7.55 -34.63 -35.30
N ILE A 1201 -6.89 -33.56 -34.83
CA ILE A 1201 -7.52 -32.26 -34.51
C ILE A 1201 -7.09 -31.20 -35.52
N GLN A 1202 -8.08 -30.50 -36.07
CA GLN A 1202 -7.92 -29.25 -36.83
C GLN A 1202 -9.04 -28.30 -36.40
N THR A 1203 -8.69 -27.33 -35.55
CA THR A 1203 -9.63 -26.52 -34.78
C THR A 1203 -10.43 -25.53 -35.63
N ALA A 1204 -9.84 -25.06 -36.74
CA ALA A 1204 -10.52 -24.27 -37.74
C ALA A 1204 -10.32 -24.88 -39.14
N LYS A 1205 -11.41 -24.99 -39.89
CA LYS A 1205 -11.41 -25.09 -41.35
C LYS A 1205 -12.43 -24.07 -41.84
N ARG A 1206 -12.00 -23.22 -42.79
CA ARG A 1206 -12.71 -22.02 -43.21
C ARG A 1206 -12.51 -21.85 -44.71
N ASP A 1207 -13.56 -22.13 -45.47
CA ASP A 1207 -13.61 -21.92 -46.92
C ASP A 1207 -14.71 -20.87 -47.18
N PRO A 1208 -14.50 -19.59 -46.79
CA PRO A 1208 -15.52 -18.56 -46.94
C PRO A 1208 -15.86 -18.38 -48.43
N VAL A 1209 -17.16 -18.34 -48.74
CA VAL A 1209 -17.63 -18.21 -50.13
C VAL A 1209 -17.10 -16.90 -50.71
N SER A 1210 -16.26 -16.99 -51.73
CA SER A 1210 -15.78 -15.83 -52.48
C SER A 1210 -16.94 -15.21 -53.28
N ASP A 1211 -17.20 -13.92 -53.09
CA ASP A 1211 -18.21 -13.13 -53.81
C ASP A 1211 -17.85 -12.87 -55.30
N GLU A 1212 -17.56 -13.94 -56.05
CA GLU A 1212 -17.56 -13.91 -57.51
C GLU A 1212 -18.93 -14.36 -58.06
N LYS A 1213 -19.76 -13.37 -58.36
CA LYS A 1213 -21.08 -13.41 -59.04
C LYS A 1213 -22.31 -13.47 -58.14
N SER A 1214 -22.86 -12.29 -57.88
CA SER A 1214 -24.29 -11.99 -58.07
C SER A 1214 -24.42 -10.59 -58.69
#